data_AF-A0AA88HXP5-F1
#
_entry.id   AF-A0AA88HXP5-F1
#
_cell.length_a   1.000
_cell.length_b   1.000
_cell.length_c   1.000
_cell.angle_alpha   90.00
_cell.angle_beta   90.00
_cell.angle_gamma   90.00
#
_symmetry.space_group_name_H-M   'P 1'
#
loop_
_entity.id
_entity.type
_entity.pdbx_description
1 polymer ?
#
loop_
_entity_poly.entity_id
_entity_poly.type
_entity_poly.pdbx_seq_one_letter_code
_entity_poly.pdbx_strand_id
1 'polypeptide(L)'
;ENRETEENIPGLKEPSSSKPQLMSPSLEDLAYLLLNKFLKNRSYFEGYEPSQKDADVFNRLGKAPPAKFFHLFRWYNQIKSLSNQLEPLYGDKCQRIITDLESAATSRNIEDLSSAYILATVFVMKPVHIPNVDRLLRVMSISPLQYFEEAPMEIAAESWCYILDARPDLELVLLKEILLAWKTTVQQKMGLFSLDVPEDNPLAADEDSILEPRPPNVAAHDIWIFFFRERIALAKYTSQYCMESFANMLHDCLSLDIGRQNHISRHPAACGTRFELLYCGLCLLQRDDLPKSVDRNNLREKIYQTCLDYFAGPLKCPTQKEQKLLGDRVTLIRFWQTIKLDKKHIQASFAGETETNGSINTMNLPGGSTISFRHARRKRKLILFLLAVEIDRFSTWHNPLGLVENQLSDVHGEQTVLEWIQNQYSRKEKHWKKIIQICWDISPSLTVFLPSRLRNKEVATKEVECLVQLNPDLVAHIPEALDFLVTASSINKDIPQLSHLLHWKHVSPVKALSYFSRQYPQHQKTAEYAVRCLNSYPPDAVLFYIPQLVQAIRNDKESHLQEYVKTLARRSQLAAHQLIWNMDVNKFKDKEGRRRDPVLYDILDGIVSSIIEGFSDADRECYTQEFAFVEAITSISEKITKFPK
;
A
#
# COMPACT_ATOMS: atom_id res chain seq x y z
N GLU A 1 -32.74 42.27 -65.38
CA GLU A 1 -34.20 42.34 -65.53
C GLU A 1 -34.81 41.37 -64.54
N ASN A 2 -35.24 41.92 -63.40
CA ASN A 2 -36.63 41.89 -62.88
C ASN A 2 -36.92 40.60 -62.08
N ARG A 3 -36.92 40.68 -60.73
CA ARG A 3 -38.06 41.08 -59.85
C ARG A 3 -39.20 40.05 -59.95
N GLU A 4 -39.85 39.53 -58.92
CA GLU A 4 -39.98 39.71 -57.47
C GLU A 4 -40.64 38.38 -56.99
N THR A 5 -40.43 37.88 -55.78
CA THR A 5 -41.37 38.15 -54.68
C THR A 5 -40.73 37.72 -53.36
N GLU A 6 -40.67 38.70 -52.45
CA GLU A 6 -40.32 38.59 -51.04
C GLU A 6 -41.52 38.04 -50.26
N GLU A 7 -41.33 36.98 -49.49
CA GLU A 7 -42.10 36.75 -48.26
C GLU A 7 -41.17 36.89 -47.06
N ASN A 8 -41.46 37.92 -46.27
CA ASN A 8 -40.86 38.26 -44.99
C ASN A 8 -40.96 37.12 -43.98
N ILE A 9 -39.82 36.64 -43.46
CA ILE A 9 -39.75 36.06 -42.11
C ILE A 9 -38.63 36.78 -41.35
N PRO A 10 -38.95 37.61 -40.33
CA PRO A 10 -37.97 38.40 -39.63
C PRO A 10 -37.22 37.59 -38.55
N GLY A 11 -35.89 37.75 -38.54
CA GLY A 11 -35.07 37.81 -37.34
C GLY A 11 -35.11 36.63 -36.36
N LEU A 12 -34.20 35.68 -36.56
CA LEU A 12 -33.64 34.86 -35.48
C LEU A 12 -32.91 35.78 -34.49
N LYS A 13 -33.68 36.38 -33.56
CA LYS A 13 -33.15 36.85 -32.29
C LYS A 13 -32.67 35.63 -31.52
N GLU A 14 -31.44 35.70 -31.05
CA GLU A 14 -30.87 34.84 -30.02
C GLU A 14 -31.93 34.57 -28.93
N PRO A 15 -32.20 33.31 -28.56
CA PRO A 15 -33.01 33.06 -27.39
C PRO A 15 -32.21 33.53 -26.18
N SER A 16 -32.66 34.66 -25.62
CA SER A 16 -32.30 35.16 -24.30
C SER A 16 -32.12 34.00 -23.34
N SER A 17 -30.90 33.86 -22.83
CA SER A 17 -30.51 32.90 -21.80
C SER A 17 -31.31 33.11 -20.52
N SER A 18 -32.50 32.53 -20.44
CA SER A 18 -33.09 32.19 -19.15
C SER A 18 -32.50 30.84 -18.76
N LYS A 19 -31.36 30.89 -18.06
CA LYS A 19 -30.92 29.76 -17.24
C LYS A 19 -32.13 29.35 -16.39
N PRO A 20 -32.54 28.07 -16.33
CA PRO A 20 -33.33 27.66 -15.18
C PRO A 20 -32.42 27.92 -13.98
N GLN A 21 -32.78 28.93 -13.17
CA GLN A 21 -32.23 29.07 -11.83
C GLN A 21 -32.61 27.79 -11.09
N LEU A 22 -31.72 26.81 -11.10
CA LEU A 22 -31.70 25.76 -10.11
C LEU A 22 -31.42 26.50 -8.80
N MET A 23 -32.49 26.91 -8.10
CA MET A 23 -32.35 27.55 -6.79
C MET A 23 -31.55 26.58 -5.92
N SER A 24 -30.42 27.05 -5.42
CA SER A 24 -29.70 26.34 -4.36
C SER A 24 -30.73 25.98 -3.27
N PRO A 25 -30.80 24.71 -2.83
CA PRO A 25 -31.77 24.31 -1.81
C PRO A 25 -31.61 25.19 -0.57
N SER A 26 -32.74 25.58 0.04
CA SER A 26 -32.68 26.34 1.29
C SER A 26 -31.98 25.53 2.38
N LEU A 27 -31.39 26.19 3.38
CA LEU A 27 -30.71 25.52 4.50
C LEU A 27 -31.61 24.50 5.21
N GLU A 28 -32.89 24.83 5.33
CA GLU A 28 -33.91 23.94 5.87
C GLU A 28 -34.16 22.74 4.94
N ASP A 29 -34.21 22.94 3.62
CA ASP A 29 -34.36 21.84 2.66
C ASP A 29 -33.20 20.84 2.69
N LEU A 30 -31.96 21.29 2.92
CA LEU A 30 -30.79 20.40 3.07
C LEU A 30 -30.88 19.55 4.34
N ALA A 31 -31.26 20.16 5.47
CA ALA A 31 -31.47 19.42 6.72
C ALA A 31 -32.62 18.41 6.59
N TYR A 32 -33.73 18.79 5.94
CA TYR A 32 -34.84 17.89 5.66
C TYR A 32 -34.44 16.75 4.73
N LEU A 33 -33.62 17.01 3.72
CA LEU A 33 -33.12 15.99 2.79
C LEU A 33 -32.26 14.94 3.52
N LEU A 34 -31.33 15.39 4.37
CA LEU A 34 -30.47 14.52 5.17
C LEU A 34 -31.31 13.62 6.10
N LEU A 35 -32.22 14.23 6.86
CA LEU A 35 -33.11 13.51 7.79
C LEU A 35 -34.02 12.53 7.04
N ASN A 36 -34.54 12.91 5.88
CA ASN A 36 -35.38 12.04 5.06
C ASN A 36 -34.60 10.85 4.48
N LYS A 37 -33.33 11.04 4.07
CA LYS A 37 -32.43 9.96 3.63
C LYS A 37 -32.18 8.97 4.77
N PHE A 38 -31.93 9.47 5.98
CA PHE A 38 -31.69 8.65 7.17
C PHE A 38 -32.92 7.83 7.60
N LEU A 39 -34.09 8.45 7.64
CA LEU A 39 -35.36 7.81 8.04
C LEU A 39 -35.95 6.91 6.95
N LYS A 40 -35.31 6.81 5.77
CA LYS A 40 -35.74 5.90 4.70
C LYS A 40 -35.76 4.44 5.16
N ASN A 41 -34.73 4.03 5.91
CA ASN A 41 -34.54 2.65 6.37
C ASN A 41 -34.77 2.48 7.88
N ARG A 42 -35.21 3.53 8.58
CA ARG A 42 -35.32 3.56 10.05
C ARG A 42 -36.70 4.04 10.50
N SER A 43 -37.20 3.48 11.60
CA SER A 43 -38.44 3.93 12.22
C SER A 43 -38.21 5.11 13.17
N TYR A 44 -37.08 5.08 13.89
CA TYR A 44 -36.67 6.05 14.91
C TYR A 44 -35.16 6.32 14.83
N PHE A 45 -34.66 7.30 15.59
CA PHE A 45 -33.23 7.62 15.66
C PHE A 45 -32.42 6.58 16.44
N GLU A 46 -33.03 5.82 17.34
CA GLU A 46 -32.36 4.76 18.09
C GLU A 46 -33.33 3.60 18.33
N GLY A 47 -32.93 2.39 17.96
CA GLY A 47 -33.76 1.20 18.10
C GLY A 47 -35.07 1.24 17.31
N TYR A 48 -36.08 0.53 17.83
CA TYR A 48 -37.41 0.39 17.21
C TYR A 48 -38.53 1.09 17.98
N GLU A 49 -38.18 1.82 19.05
CA GLU A 49 -39.10 2.56 19.91
C GLU A 49 -38.70 4.05 19.98
N PRO A 50 -39.62 4.96 20.34
CA PRO A 50 -39.32 6.39 20.44
C PRO A 50 -38.24 6.65 21.51
N SER A 51 -37.12 7.24 21.09
CA SER A 51 -35.99 7.52 21.98
C SER A 51 -35.90 9.01 22.36
N GLN A 52 -35.05 9.32 23.34
CA GLN A 52 -34.74 10.70 23.71
C GLN A 52 -34.10 11.49 22.55
N LYS A 53 -33.37 10.82 21.64
CA LYS A 53 -32.80 11.43 20.43
C LYS A 53 -33.89 11.88 19.46
N ASP A 54 -34.99 11.13 19.36
CA ASP A 54 -36.14 11.51 18.53
C ASP A 54 -36.83 12.78 19.07
N ALA A 55 -36.98 12.87 20.39
CA ALA A 55 -37.52 14.07 21.05
C ALA A 55 -36.66 15.30 20.76
N ASP A 56 -35.34 15.15 20.80
CA ASP A 56 -34.37 16.20 20.52
C ASP A 56 -34.46 16.70 19.06
N VAL A 57 -34.55 15.80 18.07
CA VAL A 57 -34.73 16.19 16.65
C VAL A 57 -36.07 16.86 16.44
N PHE A 58 -37.14 16.33 17.04
CA PHE A 58 -38.49 16.87 16.89
C PHE A 58 -38.58 18.29 17.41
N ASN A 59 -38.07 18.52 18.61
CA ASN A 59 -37.97 19.85 19.22
C ASN A 59 -37.09 20.80 18.41
N ARG A 60 -36.06 20.28 17.72
CA ARG A 60 -35.22 21.08 16.82
C ARG A 60 -35.95 21.44 15.52
N LEU A 61 -36.74 20.57 14.92
CA LEU A 61 -37.46 20.94 13.70
C LEU A 61 -38.51 22.02 13.97
N GLY A 62 -39.28 21.90 15.07
CA GLY A 62 -40.24 22.90 15.56
C GLY A 62 -41.47 23.14 14.66
N LYS A 63 -41.33 23.04 13.34
CA LYS A 63 -42.40 23.10 12.33
C LYS A 63 -42.49 21.78 11.58
N ALA A 64 -43.69 21.50 11.06
CA ALA A 64 -43.92 20.32 10.26
C ALA A 64 -43.12 20.41 8.93
N PRO A 65 -42.37 19.36 8.58
CA PRO A 65 -41.59 19.33 7.35
C PRO A 65 -42.53 19.24 6.12
N PRO A 66 -42.09 19.69 4.93
CA PRO A 66 -42.90 19.59 3.72
C PRO A 66 -43.20 18.13 3.34
N ALA A 67 -44.42 17.84 2.87
CA ALA A 67 -44.86 16.48 2.51
C ALA A 67 -44.02 15.80 1.40
N LYS A 68 -43.25 16.59 0.62
CA LYS A 68 -42.29 16.07 -0.37
C LYS A 68 -41.21 15.17 0.27
N PHE A 69 -40.93 15.35 1.57
CA PHE A 69 -40.03 14.51 2.35
C PHE A 69 -40.83 13.43 3.10
N PHE A 70 -41.28 12.41 2.37
CA PHE A 70 -42.23 11.40 2.86
C PHE A 70 -41.82 10.71 4.17
N HIS A 71 -40.57 10.25 4.29
CA HIS A 71 -40.10 9.50 5.45
C HIS A 71 -39.98 10.39 6.68
N LEU A 72 -39.49 11.62 6.49
CA LEU A 72 -39.40 12.62 7.56
C LEU A 72 -40.77 13.08 8.02
N PHE A 73 -41.71 13.30 7.09
CA PHE A 73 -43.08 13.69 7.41
C PHE A 73 -43.83 12.59 8.19
N ARG A 74 -43.63 11.32 7.80
CA ARG A 74 -44.15 10.16 8.55
C ARG A 74 -43.67 10.17 9.99
N TRP A 75 -42.35 10.23 10.18
CA TRP A 75 -41.73 10.24 11.50
C TRP A 75 -42.17 11.45 12.34
N TYR A 76 -42.24 12.64 11.76
CA TYR A 76 -42.64 13.86 12.46
C TYR A 76 -44.06 13.74 13.04
N ASN A 77 -45.00 13.19 12.27
CA ASN A 77 -46.37 12.98 12.74
C ASN A 77 -46.43 11.93 13.86
N GLN A 78 -45.62 10.88 13.76
CA GLN A 78 -45.52 9.83 14.76
C GLN A 78 -44.95 10.37 16.08
N ILE A 79 -43.85 11.13 16.06
CA ILE A 79 -43.30 11.74 17.27
C ILE A 79 -44.22 12.84 17.82
N LYS A 80 -44.88 13.62 16.96
CA LYS A 80 -45.89 14.60 17.37
C LYS A 80 -47.05 13.96 18.14
N SER A 81 -47.47 12.75 17.76
CA SER A 81 -48.48 12.00 18.53
C SER A 81 -47.97 11.50 19.88
N LEU A 82 -46.66 11.34 20.04
CA LEU A 82 -45.99 10.80 21.22
C LEU A 82 -45.36 11.89 22.10
N SER A 83 -45.44 13.17 21.71
CA SER A 83 -44.72 14.27 22.36
C SER A 83 -45.11 14.51 23.82
N ASN A 84 -46.27 14.01 24.26
CA ASN A 84 -46.72 14.10 25.65
C ASN A 84 -45.98 13.11 26.59
N GLN A 85 -45.26 12.13 26.05
CA GLN A 85 -44.53 11.10 26.80
C GLN A 85 -43.01 11.34 26.86
N LEU A 86 -42.49 12.28 26.09
CA LEU A 86 -41.05 12.55 25.95
C LEU A 86 -40.72 13.92 26.56
N GLU A 87 -40.09 13.93 27.73
CA GLU A 87 -39.70 15.19 28.38
C GLU A 87 -38.50 15.84 27.68
N PRO A 88 -38.53 17.15 27.36
CA PRO A 88 -37.36 17.87 26.88
C PRO A 88 -36.37 18.05 28.02
N LEU A 89 -35.21 17.38 27.95
CA LEU A 89 -34.16 17.58 28.93
C LEU A 89 -33.49 18.96 28.72
N TYR A 90 -33.63 19.88 29.67
CA TYR A 90 -32.87 21.12 29.72
C TYR A 90 -31.44 20.86 30.22
N GLY A 91 -30.44 21.40 29.53
CA GLY A 91 -28.99 21.30 29.82
C GLY A 91 -28.18 21.94 28.68
N ASP A 92 -26.85 22.05 28.82
CA ASP A 92 -25.98 22.55 27.74
C ASP A 92 -26.01 21.57 26.55
N LYS A 93 -26.88 21.87 25.59
CA LYS A 93 -27.25 20.98 24.46
C LYS A 93 -26.04 20.60 23.61
N CYS A 94 -25.06 21.48 23.48
CA CYS A 94 -23.83 21.22 22.72
C CYS A 94 -22.96 20.16 23.43
N GLN A 95 -22.83 20.28 24.76
CA GLN A 95 -22.03 19.34 25.56
C GLN A 95 -22.61 17.92 25.55
N ARG A 96 -23.94 17.77 25.51
CA ARG A 96 -24.58 16.45 25.39
C ARG A 96 -24.31 15.80 24.04
N ILE A 97 -24.47 16.52 22.94
CA ILE A 97 -24.16 15.99 21.60
C ILE A 97 -22.69 15.54 21.53
N ILE A 98 -21.78 16.32 22.12
CA ILE A 98 -20.37 15.95 22.21
C ILE A 98 -20.20 14.63 22.97
N THR A 99 -20.81 14.50 24.16
CA THR A 99 -20.72 13.27 24.96
C THR A 99 -21.36 12.07 24.26
N ASP A 100 -22.50 12.26 23.61
CA ASP A 100 -23.18 11.20 22.84
C ASP A 100 -22.29 10.74 21.69
N LEU A 101 -21.67 11.66 20.95
CA LEU A 101 -20.79 11.34 19.84
C LEU A 101 -19.49 10.65 20.31
N GLU A 102 -18.88 11.11 21.41
CA GLU A 102 -17.73 10.45 22.04
C GLU A 102 -18.07 9.03 22.52
N SER A 103 -19.24 8.84 23.13
CA SER A 103 -19.70 7.53 23.60
C SER A 103 -20.01 6.58 22.43
N ALA A 104 -20.62 7.08 21.36
CA ALA A 104 -20.94 6.30 20.16
C ALA A 104 -19.67 5.92 19.37
N ALA A 105 -18.66 6.80 19.34
CA ALA A 105 -17.37 6.50 18.74
C ALA A 105 -16.61 5.41 19.53
N THR A 106 -16.77 5.40 20.87
CA THR A 106 -16.15 4.39 21.74
C THR A 106 -16.88 3.05 21.70
N SER A 107 -18.21 3.04 21.56
CA SER A 107 -19.03 1.82 21.59
C SER A 107 -18.88 0.94 20.34
N ARG A 108 -18.22 1.44 19.27
CA ARG A 108 -18.06 0.76 17.96
C ARG A 108 -19.38 0.31 17.33
N ASN A 109 -20.50 0.97 17.67
CA ASN A 109 -21.80 0.73 17.05
C ASN A 109 -22.05 1.76 15.93
N ILE A 110 -22.17 1.27 14.69
CA ILE A 110 -22.38 2.10 13.50
C ILE A 110 -23.73 2.85 13.57
N GLU A 111 -24.76 2.25 14.15
CA GLU A 111 -26.10 2.86 14.23
C GLU A 111 -26.11 4.05 15.19
N ASP A 112 -25.52 3.89 16.37
CA ASP A 112 -25.39 4.95 17.36
C ASP A 112 -24.53 6.09 16.81
N LEU A 113 -23.44 5.75 16.13
CA LEU A 113 -22.55 6.72 15.49
C LEU A 113 -23.28 7.50 14.39
N SER A 114 -24.00 6.82 13.50
CA SER A 114 -24.80 7.43 12.42
C SER A 114 -25.81 8.42 12.98
N SER A 115 -26.48 8.05 14.06
CA SER A 115 -27.50 8.86 14.72
C SER A 115 -26.88 10.09 15.40
N ALA A 116 -25.79 9.91 16.14
CA ALA A 116 -25.06 11.00 16.78
C ALA A 116 -24.51 12.02 15.76
N TYR A 117 -23.96 11.55 14.63
CA TYR A 117 -23.45 12.42 13.56
C TYR A 117 -24.54 13.23 12.88
N ILE A 118 -25.72 12.66 12.66
CA ILE A 118 -26.82 13.39 12.04
C ILE A 118 -27.41 14.41 13.01
N LEU A 119 -27.51 14.07 14.29
CA LEU A 119 -27.89 15.01 15.34
C LEU A 119 -26.93 16.21 15.41
N ALA A 120 -25.62 15.93 15.34
CA ALA A 120 -24.58 16.96 15.33
C ALA A 120 -24.64 17.83 14.06
N THR A 121 -24.76 17.21 12.88
CA THR A 121 -24.87 17.90 11.58
C THR A 121 -26.07 18.83 11.54
N VAL A 122 -27.26 18.35 11.89
CA VAL A 122 -28.48 19.15 11.92
C VAL A 122 -28.40 20.27 12.97
N PHE A 123 -27.70 20.03 14.09
CA PHE A 123 -27.46 21.08 15.08
C PHE A 123 -26.61 22.22 14.52
N VAL A 124 -25.50 21.89 13.87
CA VAL A 124 -24.55 22.86 13.29
C VAL A 124 -25.17 23.64 12.12
N MET A 125 -26.03 23.00 11.32
CA MET A 125 -26.70 23.63 10.17
C MET A 125 -27.59 24.82 10.54
N LYS A 126 -28.10 24.88 11.78
CA LYS A 126 -28.99 25.97 12.17
C LYS A 126 -28.25 27.31 12.22
N PRO A 127 -28.85 28.40 11.72
CA PRO A 127 -28.23 29.73 11.67
C PRO A 127 -28.26 30.46 13.03
N VAL A 128 -27.93 29.76 14.11
CA VAL A 128 -27.86 30.31 15.47
C VAL A 128 -26.41 30.28 15.93
N HIS A 129 -25.99 31.28 16.71
CA HIS A 129 -24.69 31.23 17.38
C HIS A 129 -24.68 30.07 18.37
N ILE A 130 -23.90 29.05 18.08
CA ILE A 130 -23.77 27.87 18.93
C ILE A 130 -22.51 28.08 19.80
N PRO A 131 -22.62 28.00 21.14
CA PRO A 131 -21.43 28.01 22.00
C PRO A 131 -20.62 26.72 21.80
N ASN A 132 -19.29 26.83 21.81
CA ASN A 132 -18.36 25.69 21.69
C ASN A 132 -18.45 24.88 20.37
N VAL A 133 -18.87 25.51 19.25
CA VAL A 133 -18.89 24.86 17.92
C VAL A 133 -17.54 24.25 17.57
N ASP A 134 -16.44 24.94 17.83
CA ASP A 134 -15.10 24.47 17.51
C ASP A 134 -14.79 23.12 18.17
N ARG A 135 -15.24 22.94 19.43
CA ARG A 135 -15.08 21.67 20.14
C ARG A 135 -15.94 20.58 19.51
N LEU A 136 -17.17 20.89 19.11
CA LEU A 136 -18.05 19.94 18.42
C LEU A 136 -17.47 19.53 17.06
N LEU A 137 -17.00 20.48 16.24
CA LEU A 137 -16.38 20.20 14.94
C LEU A 137 -15.09 19.39 15.09
N ARG A 138 -14.29 19.68 16.12
CA ARG A 138 -13.11 18.89 16.47
C ARG A 138 -13.47 17.45 16.81
N VAL A 139 -14.48 17.25 17.67
CA VAL A 139 -14.95 15.92 18.05
C VAL A 139 -15.49 15.17 16.82
N MET A 140 -16.30 15.81 15.98
CA MET A 140 -16.78 15.25 14.71
C MET A 140 -15.65 14.89 13.72
N SER A 141 -14.51 15.58 13.79
CA SER A 141 -13.34 15.32 12.94
C SER A 141 -12.46 14.19 13.49
N ILE A 142 -12.39 14.02 14.81
CA ILE A 142 -11.52 13.04 15.49
C ILE A 142 -12.24 11.71 15.74
N SER A 143 -13.56 11.68 15.89
CA SER A 143 -14.30 10.45 16.18
C SER A 143 -14.09 9.29 15.18
N PRO A 144 -13.93 9.50 13.86
CA PRO A 144 -13.65 8.39 12.94
C PRO A 144 -12.32 7.70 13.21
N LEU A 145 -11.41 8.33 13.96
CA LEU A 145 -10.09 7.76 14.27
C LEU A 145 -10.18 6.68 15.35
N GLN A 146 -11.18 6.75 16.24
CA GLN A 146 -11.38 5.74 17.29
C GLN A 146 -11.88 4.41 16.73
N TYR A 147 -12.64 4.47 15.64
CA TYR A 147 -13.14 3.33 14.90
C TYR A 147 -12.88 3.53 13.41
N PHE A 148 -11.62 3.29 13.02
CA PHE A 148 -11.10 3.64 11.70
C PHE A 148 -11.43 2.61 10.63
N GLU A 149 -12.69 2.62 10.18
CA GLU A 149 -13.24 1.76 9.14
C GLU A 149 -14.01 2.55 8.07
N GLU A 150 -14.47 1.86 7.03
CA GLU A 150 -15.20 2.44 5.89
C GLU A 150 -16.47 3.17 6.36
N ALA A 151 -17.40 2.48 7.02
CA ALA A 151 -18.70 3.05 7.39
C ALA A 151 -18.61 4.28 8.32
N PRO A 152 -17.81 4.30 9.41
CA PRO A 152 -17.61 5.51 10.22
C PRO A 152 -17.08 6.70 9.44
N MET A 153 -16.15 6.46 8.51
CA MET A 153 -15.60 7.51 7.67
C MET A 153 -16.61 8.03 6.65
N GLU A 154 -17.42 7.16 6.03
CA GLU A 154 -18.49 7.59 5.13
C GLU A 154 -19.49 8.52 5.83
N ILE A 155 -19.95 8.13 7.03
CA ILE A 155 -20.87 8.93 7.84
C ILE A 155 -20.27 10.30 8.15
N ALA A 156 -18.99 10.34 8.53
CA ALA A 156 -18.29 11.57 8.85
C ALA A 156 -18.11 12.47 7.62
N ALA A 157 -17.63 11.91 6.49
CA ALA A 157 -17.41 12.64 5.26
C ALA A 157 -18.73 13.19 4.66
N GLU A 158 -19.81 12.41 4.69
CA GLU A 158 -21.15 12.89 4.31
C GLU A 158 -21.55 14.08 5.20
N SER A 159 -21.42 13.92 6.52
CA SER A 159 -21.74 14.97 7.50
C SER A 159 -20.93 16.25 7.28
N TRP A 160 -19.62 16.14 7.03
CA TRP A 160 -18.77 17.28 6.71
C TRP A 160 -19.23 17.99 5.43
N CYS A 161 -19.61 17.24 4.39
CA CYS A 161 -20.12 17.83 3.16
C CYS A 161 -21.39 18.65 3.39
N TYR A 162 -22.34 18.08 4.12
CA TYR A 162 -23.58 18.75 4.50
C TYR A 162 -23.34 20.02 5.33
N ILE A 163 -22.40 20.00 6.28
CA ILE A 163 -22.02 21.19 7.06
C ILE A 163 -21.42 22.27 6.16
N LEU A 164 -20.49 21.91 5.28
CA LEU A 164 -19.79 22.86 4.41
C LEU A 164 -20.74 23.53 3.40
N ASP A 165 -21.72 22.79 2.89
CA ASP A 165 -22.70 23.32 1.94
C ASP A 165 -23.72 24.24 2.64
N ALA A 166 -24.04 23.98 3.91
CA ALA A 166 -24.97 24.78 4.69
C ALA A 166 -24.33 26.01 5.37
N ARG A 167 -23.10 25.87 5.87
CA ARG A 167 -22.43 26.89 6.69
C ARG A 167 -21.04 27.17 6.14
N PRO A 168 -20.92 27.89 5.01
CA PRO A 168 -19.62 28.24 4.43
C PRO A 168 -18.77 29.11 5.37
N ASP A 169 -19.40 29.81 6.33
CA ASP A 169 -18.70 30.56 7.38
C ASP A 169 -17.85 29.67 8.31
N LEU A 170 -18.21 28.39 8.45
CA LEU A 170 -17.48 27.42 9.27
C LEU A 170 -16.44 26.61 8.47
N GLU A 171 -16.32 26.84 7.15
CA GLU A 171 -15.47 26.05 6.27
C GLU A 171 -14.02 25.99 6.75
N LEU A 172 -13.43 27.15 7.07
CA LEU A 172 -12.03 27.23 7.48
C LEU A 172 -11.78 26.51 8.81
N VAL A 173 -12.72 26.62 9.76
CA VAL A 173 -12.61 26.00 11.08
C VAL A 173 -12.72 24.48 10.96
N LEU A 174 -13.75 23.99 10.25
CA LEU A 174 -13.94 22.57 10.04
C LEU A 174 -12.78 21.96 9.25
N LEU A 175 -12.35 22.60 8.16
CA LEU A 175 -11.24 22.08 7.36
C LEU A 175 -9.94 21.99 8.17
N LYS A 176 -9.65 22.98 9.02
CA LYS A 176 -8.49 22.95 9.92
C LYS A 176 -8.53 21.76 10.87
N GLU A 177 -9.68 21.48 11.49
CA GLU A 177 -9.84 20.33 12.39
C GLU A 177 -9.73 18.99 11.65
N ILE A 178 -10.30 18.88 10.43
CA ILE A 178 -10.15 17.69 9.58
C ILE A 178 -8.68 17.45 9.20
N LEU A 179 -7.94 18.50 8.81
CA LEU A 179 -6.52 18.39 8.47
C LEU A 179 -5.66 18.03 9.69
N LEU A 180 -6.01 18.52 10.88
CA LEU A 180 -5.36 18.12 12.13
C LEU A 180 -5.63 16.65 12.48
N ALA A 181 -6.86 16.18 12.26
CA ALA A 181 -7.21 14.78 12.43
C ALA A 181 -6.43 13.89 11.44
N TRP A 182 -6.30 14.30 10.19
CA TRP A 182 -5.43 13.63 9.20
C TRP A 182 -3.97 13.59 9.65
N LYS A 183 -3.42 14.69 10.16
CA LYS A 183 -2.05 14.70 10.71
C LYS A 183 -1.88 13.69 11.84
N THR A 184 -2.92 13.47 12.63
CA THR A 184 -2.93 12.46 13.70
C THR A 184 -2.85 11.04 13.12
N THR A 185 -3.54 10.74 12.01
CA THR A 185 -3.45 9.40 11.37
C THR A 185 -2.05 9.10 10.84
N VAL A 186 -1.35 10.12 10.33
CA VAL A 186 0.07 10.02 9.92
C VAL A 186 0.96 9.74 11.12
N GLN A 187 0.81 10.51 12.20
CA GLN A 187 1.62 10.37 13.42
C GLN A 187 1.41 9.01 14.11
N GLN A 188 0.17 8.51 14.13
CA GLN A 188 -0.20 7.23 14.71
C GLN A 188 0.01 6.04 13.75
N LYS A 189 0.50 6.28 12.52
CA LYS A 189 0.74 5.25 11.49
C LYS A 189 -0.48 4.38 11.23
N MET A 190 -1.63 5.01 11.00
CA MET A 190 -2.90 4.33 10.72
C MET A 190 -3.09 4.10 9.22
N GLY A 191 -3.74 2.98 8.86
CA GLY A 191 -4.20 2.69 7.50
C GLY A 191 -3.13 2.85 6.41
N LEU A 192 -3.24 3.88 5.57
CA LEU A 192 -2.28 4.16 4.49
C LEU A 192 -0.83 4.35 5.01
N PHE A 193 -0.69 4.90 6.21
CA PHE A 193 0.59 5.20 6.85
C PHE A 193 1.07 4.09 7.78
N SER A 194 0.37 2.95 7.84
CA SER A 194 0.82 1.80 8.62
C SER A 194 2.09 1.21 8.05
N LEU A 195 2.94 0.67 8.92
CA LEU A 195 4.09 -0.11 8.48
C LEU A 195 3.62 -1.40 7.82
N ASP A 196 4.21 -1.75 6.69
CA ASP A 196 3.96 -3.02 6.03
C ASP A 196 4.37 -4.15 6.98
N VAL A 197 3.40 -4.99 7.36
CA VAL A 197 3.67 -6.18 8.18
C VAL A 197 4.52 -7.13 7.33
N PRO A 198 5.66 -7.63 7.85
CA PRO A 198 6.43 -8.64 7.12
C PRO A 198 5.54 -9.87 6.93
N GLU A 199 5.44 -10.32 5.68
CA GLU A 199 4.76 -11.56 5.34
C GLU A 199 5.70 -12.73 5.62
N ASP A 200 5.15 -13.79 6.19
CA ASP A 200 5.90 -15.01 6.44
C ASP A 200 6.31 -15.62 5.10
N ASN A 201 7.55 -16.10 5.00
CA ASN A 201 8.06 -16.62 3.76
C ASN A 201 7.42 -17.99 3.49
N PRO A 202 6.71 -18.21 2.37
CA PRO A 202 6.12 -19.51 2.07
C PRO A 202 7.17 -20.63 1.90
N LEU A 203 8.43 -20.26 1.66
CA LEU A 203 9.58 -21.18 1.57
C LEU A 203 10.29 -21.38 2.92
N ALA A 204 9.73 -20.90 4.01
CA ALA A 204 10.24 -21.10 5.36
C ALA A 204 9.09 -21.03 6.39
N ALA A 205 7.94 -21.61 6.05
CA ALA A 205 6.78 -21.63 6.92
C ALA A 205 7.00 -22.60 8.09
N ASP A 206 6.68 -22.16 9.29
CA ASP A 206 6.60 -22.95 10.52
C ASP A 206 5.12 -23.18 10.92
N GLU A 207 4.87 -23.85 12.05
CA GLU A 207 3.51 -24.14 12.54
C GLU A 207 2.71 -22.87 12.88
N ASP A 208 3.40 -21.79 13.28
CA ASP A 208 2.80 -20.50 13.66
C ASP A 208 2.63 -19.54 12.46
N SER A 209 3.19 -19.89 11.30
CA SER A 209 3.19 -19.05 10.11
C SER A 209 1.80 -18.97 9.47
N ILE A 210 1.25 -17.76 9.37
CA ILE A 210 -0.02 -17.52 8.67
C ILE A 210 0.31 -16.98 7.28
N LEU A 211 0.16 -17.84 6.27
CA LEU A 211 0.46 -17.57 4.86
C LEU A 211 -0.62 -16.77 4.12
N GLU A 212 -1.56 -16.16 4.85
CA GLU A 212 -2.57 -15.30 4.29
C GLU A 212 -2.01 -13.89 3.99
N PRO A 213 -2.45 -13.24 2.90
CA PRO A 213 -2.04 -11.87 2.61
C PRO A 213 -2.53 -10.92 3.71
N ARG A 214 -1.67 -10.01 4.16
CA ARG A 214 -1.98 -9.02 5.21
C ARG A 214 -2.03 -7.60 4.63
N PRO A 215 -3.09 -7.22 3.87
CA PRO A 215 -3.19 -5.89 3.31
C PRO A 215 -3.46 -4.83 4.39
N PRO A 216 -2.93 -3.60 4.24
CA PRO A 216 -3.28 -2.49 5.11
C PRO A 216 -4.75 -2.07 4.92
N ASN A 217 -5.40 -1.65 6.01
CA ASN A 217 -6.75 -1.11 5.95
C ASN A 217 -6.74 0.34 5.43
N VAL A 218 -6.95 0.50 4.11
CA VAL A 218 -6.95 1.81 3.45
C VAL A 218 -8.33 2.39 3.16
N ALA A 219 -9.42 1.65 3.44
CA ALA A 219 -10.78 2.04 3.03
C ALA A 219 -11.20 3.41 3.57
N ALA A 220 -10.93 3.69 4.85
CA ALA A 220 -11.21 5.01 5.43
C ALA A 220 -10.35 6.13 4.79
N HIS A 221 -9.09 5.85 4.43
CA HIS A 221 -8.27 6.83 3.71
C HIS A 221 -8.76 7.05 2.27
N ASP A 222 -9.33 6.04 1.60
CA ASP A 222 -9.90 6.17 0.25
C ASP A 222 -11.02 7.22 0.23
N ILE A 223 -11.97 7.10 1.16
CA ILE A 223 -13.09 8.05 1.30
C ILE A 223 -12.59 9.44 1.67
N TRP A 224 -11.63 9.52 2.59
CA TRP A 224 -11.09 10.79 3.06
C TRP A 224 -10.32 11.53 1.95
N ILE A 225 -9.52 10.82 1.16
CA ILE A 225 -8.80 11.39 0.01
C ILE A 225 -9.79 11.79 -1.09
N PHE A 226 -10.85 11.00 -1.32
CA PHE A 226 -11.91 11.39 -2.23
C PHE A 226 -12.53 12.73 -1.80
N PHE A 227 -12.86 12.89 -0.52
CA PHE A 227 -13.33 14.17 0.03
C PHE A 227 -12.31 15.29 -0.21
N PHE A 228 -11.02 15.07 0.04
CA PHE A 228 -9.98 16.08 -0.26
C PHE A 228 -9.89 16.44 -1.72
N ARG A 229 -10.03 15.47 -2.63
CA ARG A 229 -9.98 15.72 -4.08
C ARG A 229 -11.10 16.68 -4.50
N GLU A 230 -12.32 16.41 -4.08
CA GLU A 230 -13.48 17.27 -4.37
C GLU A 230 -13.29 18.67 -3.75
N ARG A 231 -12.81 18.74 -2.50
CA ARG A 231 -12.56 20.03 -1.83
C ARG A 231 -11.42 20.82 -2.47
N ILE A 232 -10.34 20.18 -2.90
CA ILE A 232 -9.26 20.82 -3.65
C ILE A 232 -9.81 21.32 -4.99
N ALA A 233 -10.67 20.57 -5.70
CA ALA A 233 -11.30 21.02 -6.94
C ALA A 233 -12.12 22.32 -6.75
N LEU A 234 -12.85 22.43 -5.65
CA LEU A 234 -13.66 23.60 -5.30
C LEU A 234 -12.83 24.78 -4.75
N ALA A 235 -11.79 24.51 -3.96
CA ALA A 235 -11.00 25.52 -3.24
C ALA A 235 -10.39 26.60 -4.15
N LYS A 236 -10.21 26.31 -5.44
CA LYS A 236 -9.81 27.27 -6.48
C LYS A 236 -10.69 28.53 -6.48
N TYR A 237 -11.97 28.37 -6.19
CA TYR A 237 -12.96 29.45 -6.28
C TYR A 237 -13.28 30.07 -4.92
N THR A 238 -12.85 29.45 -3.82
CA THR A 238 -13.33 29.77 -2.48
C THR A 238 -12.29 30.50 -1.63
N SER A 239 -11.08 29.95 -1.48
CA SER A 239 -10.10 30.51 -0.54
C SER A 239 -8.66 30.07 -0.82
N GLN A 240 -7.74 31.03 -0.90
CA GLN A 240 -6.29 30.77 -0.97
C GLN A 240 -5.75 30.06 0.28
N TYR A 241 -6.31 30.36 1.45
CA TYR A 241 -5.90 29.73 2.72
C TYR A 241 -6.20 28.23 2.73
N CYS A 242 -7.33 27.81 2.16
CA CYS A 242 -7.65 26.38 2.02
C CYS A 242 -6.60 25.68 1.15
N MET A 243 -6.19 26.28 0.03
CA MET A 243 -5.16 25.73 -0.85
C MET A 243 -3.80 25.62 -0.15
N GLU A 244 -3.41 26.64 0.61
CA GLU A 244 -2.19 26.60 1.43
C GLU A 244 -2.25 25.52 2.50
N SER A 245 -3.40 25.35 3.16
CA SER A 245 -3.60 24.32 4.19
C SER A 245 -3.47 22.91 3.59
N PHE A 246 -4.04 22.66 2.42
CA PHE A 246 -3.85 21.39 1.70
C PHE A 246 -2.40 21.17 1.26
N ALA A 247 -1.71 22.23 0.79
CA ALA A 247 -0.29 22.13 0.43
C ALA A 247 0.57 21.75 1.64
N ASN A 248 0.34 22.42 2.78
CA ASN A 248 1.06 22.16 4.02
C ASN A 248 0.78 20.75 4.55
N MET A 249 -0.47 20.29 4.47
CA MET A 249 -0.83 18.90 4.78
C MET A 249 -0.01 17.92 3.93
N LEU A 250 0.07 18.13 2.61
CA LEU A 250 0.86 17.26 1.73
C LEU A 250 2.35 17.34 2.04
N HIS A 251 2.88 18.52 2.37
CA HIS A 251 4.27 18.66 2.82
C HIS A 251 4.54 17.87 4.11
N ASP A 252 3.62 17.86 5.05
CA ASP A 252 3.77 17.13 6.33
C ASP A 252 3.67 15.61 6.15
N CYS A 253 2.87 15.15 5.18
CA CYS A 253 2.62 13.71 4.97
C CYS A 253 3.65 13.03 4.08
N LEU A 254 4.21 13.76 3.10
CA LEU A 254 5.12 13.20 2.11
C LEU A 254 6.58 13.32 2.57
N SER A 255 7.33 12.23 2.42
CA SER A 255 8.75 12.15 2.76
C SER A 255 9.63 12.24 1.51
N LEU A 256 10.89 12.63 1.73
CA LEU A 256 11.94 12.62 0.70
C LEU A 256 12.72 11.28 0.68
N ASP A 257 12.55 10.46 1.72
CA ASP A 257 13.30 9.21 1.89
C ASP A 257 12.74 8.09 0.99
N ILE A 258 13.65 7.36 0.33
CA ILE A 258 13.32 6.23 -0.54
C ILE A 258 13.95 4.95 0.04
N GLY A 259 13.15 3.90 0.20
CA GLY A 259 13.64 2.53 0.37
C GLY A 259 13.91 2.08 1.81
N ARG A 260 14.46 2.93 2.69
CA ARG A 260 14.91 2.52 4.04
C ARG A 260 13.79 2.42 5.08
N GLN A 261 12.84 3.35 5.07
CA GLN A 261 11.67 3.33 5.95
C GLN A 261 10.42 3.64 5.13
N ASN A 262 9.34 2.92 5.39
CA ASN A 262 8.09 3.08 4.67
C ASN A 262 7.26 4.12 5.45
N HIS A 263 7.18 5.35 4.92
CA HIS A 263 6.26 6.37 5.47
C HIS A 263 4.82 6.13 5.02
N ILE A 264 4.66 5.58 3.82
CA ILE A 264 3.40 5.12 3.26
C ILE A 264 3.63 3.67 2.85
N SER A 265 2.65 2.80 3.12
CA SER A 265 2.72 1.38 2.76
C SER A 265 3.09 1.18 1.28
N ARG A 266 3.95 0.20 1.01
CA ARG A 266 4.32 -0.25 -0.35
C ARG A 266 3.45 -1.42 -0.80
N HIS A 267 2.55 -1.91 0.04
CA HIS A 267 1.66 -3.02 -0.31
C HIS A 267 0.75 -2.64 -1.50
N PRO A 268 0.55 -3.53 -2.50
CA PRO A 268 -0.28 -3.25 -3.68
C PRO A 268 -1.71 -2.82 -3.35
N ALA A 269 -2.27 -3.32 -2.25
CA ALA A 269 -3.62 -2.94 -1.81
C ALA A 269 -3.77 -1.47 -1.39
N ALA A 270 -2.67 -0.77 -1.08
CA ALA A 270 -2.64 0.67 -0.79
C ALA A 270 -2.30 1.52 -2.03
N CYS A 271 -2.06 0.88 -3.18
CA CYS A 271 -1.59 1.53 -4.40
C CYS A 271 -2.56 2.61 -4.87
N GLY A 272 -3.85 2.27 -5.06
CA GLY A 272 -4.87 3.25 -5.46
C GLY A 272 -4.93 4.45 -4.52
N THR A 273 -5.10 4.21 -3.23
CA THR A 273 -5.13 5.24 -2.19
C THR A 273 -3.91 6.16 -2.22
N ARG A 274 -2.70 5.57 -2.31
CA ARG A 274 -1.43 6.31 -2.39
C ARG A 274 -1.38 7.20 -3.62
N PHE A 275 -1.69 6.66 -4.79
CA PHE A 275 -1.62 7.41 -6.04
C PHE A 275 -2.74 8.44 -6.18
N GLU A 276 -3.88 8.24 -5.53
CA GLU A 276 -4.94 9.25 -5.46
C GLU A 276 -4.50 10.45 -4.59
N LEU A 277 -3.83 10.21 -3.46
CA LEU A 277 -3.24 11.28 -2.63
C LEU A 277 -2.17 12.06 -3.42
N LEU A 278 -1.28 11.35 -4.12
CA LEU A 278 -0.26 11.98 -4.96
C LEU A 278 -0.87 12.74 -6.15
N TYR A 279 -1.95 12.23 -6.72
CA TYR A 279 -2.73 12.90 -7.75
C TYR A 279 -3.31 14.22 -7.23
N CYS A 280 -3.92 14.23 -6.04
CA CYS A 280 -4.41 15.45 -5.41
C CYS A 280 -3.29 16.51 -5.26
N GLY A 281 -2.10 16.09 -4.81
CA GLY A 281 -0.96 16.99 -4.69
C GLY A 281 -0.43 17.52 -6.02
N LEU A 282 -0.44 16.69 -7.06
CA LEU A 282 -0.04 17.12 -8.40
C LEU A 282 -1.06 18.08 -9.02
N CYS A 283 -2.36 17.84 -8.82
CA CYS A 283 -3.42 18.76 -9.22
C CYS A 283 -3.32 20.11 -8.51
N LEU A 284 -2.91 20.12 -7.23
CA LEU A 284 -2.64 21.34 -6.50
C LEU A 284 -1.41 22.08 -7.05
N LEU A 285 -0.36 21.35 -7.43
CA LEU A 285 0.89 21.92 -7.93
C LEU A 285 0.79 22.48 -9.36
N GLN A 286 -0.03 21.86 -10.22
CA GLN A 286 -0.22 22.28 -11.61
C GLN A 286 -1.10 23.54 -11.75
N ARG A 287 -1.59 24.06 -10.63
CA ARG A 287 -2.36 25.30 -10.57
C ARG A 287 -1.44 26.50 -10.49
N ASP A 288 -1.76 27.52 -11.27
CA ASP A 288 -0.98 28.75 -11.32
C ASP A 288 -1.23 29.64 -10.09
N ASP A 289 -2.39 29.48 -9.45
CA ASP A 289 -2.93 30.24 -8.31
C ASP A 289 -2.43 29.78 -6.93
N LEU A 290 -1.49 28.82 -6.87
CA LEU A 290 -0.93 28.38 -5.60
C LEU A 290 -0.17 29.53 -4.90
N PRO A 291 -0.43 29.82 -3.61
CA PRO A 291 0.24 30.88 -2.87
C PRO A 291 1.77 30.77 -2.93
N LYS A 292 2.45 31.92 -2.99
CA LYS A 292 3.93 31.99 -3.04
C LYS A 292 4.60 31.47 -1.76
N SER A 293 3.87 31.35 -0.65
CA SER A 293 4.35 30.74 0.59
C SER A 293 4.65 29.25 0.45
N VAL A 294 4.01 28.57 -0.51
CA VAL A 294 4.20 27.14 -0.75
C VAL A 294 5.38 26.91 -1.70
N ASP A 295 6.37 26.13 -1.25
CA ASP A 295 7.49 25.71 -2.09
C ASP A 295 7.06 24.62 -3.08
N ARG A 296 6.67 25.07 -4.28
CA ARG A 296 6.29 24.23 -5.43
C ARG A 296 7.35 23.19 -5.78
N ASN A 297 8.64 23.54 -5.69
CA ASN A 297 9.72 22.66 -6.11
C ASN A 297 9.94 21.54 -5.09
N ASN A 298 9.93 21.88 -3.80
CA ASN A 298 10.03 20.90 -2.73
C ASN A 298 8.80 19.98 -2.70
N LEU A 299 7.58 20.51 -2.88
CA LEU A 299 6.37 19.69 -2.96
C LEU A 299 6.45 18.71 -4.14
N ARG A 300 6.90 19.17 -5.32
CA ARG A 300 7.11 18.32 -6.49
C ARG A 300 8.10 17.20 -6.21
N GLU A 301 9.22 17.53 -5.57
CA GLU A 301 10.26 16.57 -5.22
C GLU A 301 9.73 15.51 -4.26
N LYS A 302 9.00 15.91 -3.22
CA LYS A 302 8.32 14.98 -2.29
C LYS A 302 7.33 14.06 -3.00
N ILE A 303 6.49 14.59 -3.90
CA ILE A 303 5.55 13.78 -4.70
C ILE A 303 6.32 12.75 -5.55
N TYR A 304 7.39 13.19 -6.22
CA TYR A 304 8.17 12.31 -7.08
C TYR A 304 8.92 11.23 -6.30
N GLN A 305 9.53 11.56 -5.16
CA GLN A 305 10.23 10.59 -4.33
C GLN A 305 9.27 9.62 -3.64
N THR A 306 8.13 10.11 -3.16
CA THR A 306 7.07 9.25 -2.62
C THR A 306 6.53 8.32 -3.72
N CYS A 307 6.40 8.78 -4.97
CA CYS A 307 6.04 7.89 -6.07
C CYS A 307 7.11 6.80 -6.30
N LEU A 308 8.38 7.16 -6.26
CA LEU A 308 9.49 6.21 -6.48
C LEU A 308 9.66 5.23 -5.32
N ASP A 309 9.33 5.64 -4.09
CA ASP A 309 9.39 4.80 -2.89
C ASP A 309 8.45 3.59 -2.97
N TYR A 310 7.29 3.69 -3.65
CA TYR A 310 6.42 2.54 -3.90
C TYR A 310 7.17 1.40 -4.63
N PHE A 311 8.04 1.75 -5.57
CA PHE A 311 8.79 0.79 -6.38
C PHE A 311 10.06 0.26 -5.68
N ALA A 312 10.43 0.80 -4.50
CA ALA A 312 11.60 0.40 -3.73
C ALA A 312 11.38 -0.83 -2.84
N GLY A 313 10.38 -1.65 -3.14
CA GLY A 313 10.11 -2.94 -2.50
C GLY A 313 10.00 -4.10 -3.51
N PRO A 314 9.86 -5.34 -3.02
CA PRO A 314 9.65 -6.51 -3.86
C PRO A 314 8.31 -6.43 -4.61
N LEU A 315 8.22 -7.15 -5.73
CA LEU A 315 6.99 -7.20 -6.53
C LEU A 315 5.98 -8.15 -5.85
N LYS A 316 4.86 -7.60 -5.38
CA LYS A 316 3.78 -8.36 -4.73
C LYS A 316 2.50 -8.37 -5.56
N CYS A 317 1.80 -9.49 -5.62
CA CYS A 317 0.52 -9.63 -6.34
C CYS A 317 -0.59 -8.77 -5.70
N PRO A 318 -1.47 -8.13 -6.50
CA PRO A 318 -2.65 -7.47 -5.96
C PRO A 318 -3.57 -8.46 -5.24
N THR A 319 -3.97 -8.13 -4.00
CA THR A 319 -4.82 -8.97 -3.14
C THR A 319 -6.26 -8.45 -3.03
N GLN A 320 -6.57 -7.37 -3.73
CA GLN A 320 -7.87 -6.70 -3.68
C GLN A 320 -8.94 -7.44 -4.50
N LYS A 321 -10.21 -7.15 -4.19
CA LYS A 321 -11.36 -7.56 -5.00
C LYS A 321 -11.37 -6.82 -6.35
N GLU A 322 -12.03 -7.42 -7.34
CA GLU A 322 -12.07 -6.96 -8.74
C GLU A 322 -12.45 -5.48 -8.90
N GLN A 323 -13.55 -5.04 -8.29
CA GLN A 323 -14.02 -3.64 -8.39
C GLN A 323 -13.02 -2.63 -7.84
N LYS A 324 -12.35 -2.96 -6.74
CA LYS A 324 -11.33 -2.09 -6.15
C LYS A 324 -10.08 -2.04 -7.01
N LEU A 325 -9.66 -3.19 -7.54
CA LEU A 325 -8.53 -3.27 -8.47
C LEU A 325 -8.77 -2.47 -9.76
N LEU A 326 -10.02 -2.47 -10.26
CA LEU A 326 -10.42 -1.61 -11.37
C LEU A 326 -10.26 -0.13 -11.03
N GLY A 327 -10.76 0.30 -9.88
CA GLY A 327 -10.59 1.66 -9.37
C GLY A 327 -9.12 2.08 -9.28
N ASP A 328 -8.29 1.23 -8.67
CA ASP A 328 -6.85 1.45 -8.53
C ASP A 328 -6.15 1.61 -9.87
N ARG A 329 -6.50 0.78 -10.86
CA ARG A 329 -5.98 0.87 -12.23
C ARG A 329 -6.34 2.21 -12.88
N VAL A 330 -7.59 2.67 -12.71
CA VAL A 330 -8.02 3.98 -13.23
C VAL A 330 -7.24 5.13 -12.57
N THR A 331 -7.04 5.07 -11.25
CA THR A 331 -6.24 6.06 -10.52
C THR A 331 -4.79 6.10 -11.01
N LEU A 332 -4.16 4.94 -11.24
CA LEU A 332 -2.81 4.87 -11.80
C LEU A 332 -2.72 5.50 -13.19
N ILE A 333 -3.67 5.19 -14.08
CA ILE A 333 -3.70 5.76 -15.44
C ILE A 333 -3.90 7.28 -15.38
N ARG A 334 -4.83 7.76 -14.54
CA ARG A 334 -5.07 9.19 -14.32
C ARG A 334 -3.80 9.88 -13.84
N PHE A 335 -3.13 9.33 -12.83
CA PHE A 335 -1.88 9.88 -12.30
C PHE A 335 -0.78 9.90 -13.37
N TRP A 336 -0.64 8.84 -14.17
CA TRP A 336 0.32 8.78 -15.27
C TRP A 336 0.09 9.90 -16.30
N GLN A 337 -1.17 10.14 -16.69
CA GLN A 337 -1.53 11.21 -17.63
C GLN A 337 -1.19 12.59 -17.06
N THR A 338 -1.46 12.82 -15.77
CA THR A 338 -1.15 14.09 -15.10
C THR A 338 0.36 14.33 -15.00
N ILE A 339 1.16 13.31 -14.68
CA ILE A 339 2.62 13.39 -14.72
C ILE A 339 3.12 13.65 -16.15
N LYS A 340 2.46 13.08 -17.16
CA LYS A 340 2.80 13.34 -18.57
C LYS A 340 2.59 14.81 -18.92
N LEU A 341 1.53 15.45 -18.44
CA LEU A 341 1.27 16.88 -18.65
C LEU A 341 2.20 17.79 -17.84
N ASP A 342 2.72 17.31 -16.71
CA ASP A 342 3.60 18.08 -15.80
C ASP A 342 4.88 18.62 -16.45
N LYS A 343 5.28 18.08 -17.62
CA LYS A 343 6.39 18.62 -18.43
C LYS A 343 6.26 20.13 -18.65
N LYS A 344 5.04 20.62 -18.92
CA LYS A 344 4.78 22.04 -19.18
C LYS A 344 5.00 22.89 -17.93
N HIS A 345 4.52 22.41 -16.78
CA HIS A 345 4.63 23.12 -15.50
C HIS A 345 6.07 23.16 -14.98
N ILE A 346 6.85 22.09 -15.20
CA ILE A 346 8.29 22.14 -14.97
C ILE A 346 8.92 23.22 -15.86
N GLN A 347 8.63 23.24 -17.17
CA GLN A 347 9.19 24.26 -18.06
C GLN A 347 8.80 25.70 -17.66
N ALA A 348 7.56 25.93 -17.23
CA ALA A 348 7.09 27.23 -16.80
C ALA A 348 7.69 27.67 -15.45
N SER A 349 7.79 26.75 -14.47
CA SER A 349 8.33 27.07 -13.12
C SER A 349 9.77 27.57 -13.19
N PHE A 350 10.59 27.01 -14.08
CA PHE A 350 11.99 27.41 -14.24
C PHE A 350 12.21 28.57 -15.23
N ALA A 351 11.19 28.94 -16.02
CA ALA A 351 11.24 30.12 -16.91
C ALA A 351 10.84 31.42 -16.17
N GLY A 352 9.95 31.33 -15.18
CA GLY A 352 9.54 32.49 -14.37
C GLY A 352 10.62 33.01 -13.40
N GLU A 353 11.53 32.14 -12.94
CA GLU A 353 12.63 32.53 -12.04
C GLU A 353 13.70 33.43 -12.71
N THR A 354 13.80 33.41 -14.05
CA THR A 354 14.76 34.23 -14.79
C THR A 354 14.31 35.68 -15.03
N GLU A 355 13.02 35.99 -14.84
CA GLU A 355 12.47 37.32 -15.15
C GLU A 355 12.26 38.22 -13.92
N THR A 356 12.21 37.66 -12.69
CA THR A 356 11.92 38.45 -11.48
C THR A 356 13.11 39.10 -10.79
N ASN A 357 14.35 38.78 -11.18
CA ASN A 357 15.57 39.39 -10.63
C ASN A 357 16.29 40.22 -11.69
N GLY A 358 15.64 41.28 -12.17
CA GLY A 358 16.29 42.36 -12.90
C GLY A 358 17.09 43.25 -11.94
N SER A 359 18.41 43.28 -12.12
CA SER A 359 19.39 44.12 -11.43
C SER A 359 19.71 43.77 -9.97
N ILE A 360 20.70 42.90 -9.78
CA ILE A 360 21.89 43.14 -8.94
C ILE A 360 23.01 42.24 -9.48
N ASN A 361 24.13 42.84 -9.88
CA ASN A 361 25.38 42.14 -10.14
C ASN A 361 25.89 41.50 -8.83
N THR A 362 25.79 40.18 -8.72
CA THR A 362 26.62 39.40 -7.78
C THR A 362 27.12 38.14 -8.47
N MET A 363 28.43 37.96 -8.35
CA MET A 363 29.24 36.84 -8.81
C MET A 363 28.60 35.46 -8.59
N ASN A 364 28.77 34.57 -9.57
CA ASN A 364 28.93 33.12 -9.46
C ASN A 364 28.18 32.39 -8.31
N LEU A 365 26.98 31.89 -8.62
CA LEU A 365 26.64 30.48 -8.32
C LEU A 365 26.03 29.82 -9.58
N PRO A 366 26.86 29.24 -10.47
CA PRO A 366 26.37 28.54 -11.64
C PRO A 366 26.07 27.07 -11.28
N GLY A 367 24.80 26.69 -11.12
CA GLY A 367 24.47 25.26 -11.05
C GLY A 367 23.09 24.86 -10.56
N GLY A 368 22.61 25.42 -9.44
CA GLY A 368 21.49 24.85 -8.67
C GLY A 368 20.17 24.65 -9.44
N SER A 369 19.65 25.69 -10.10
CA SER A 369 18.35 25.67 -10.78
C SER A 369 18.36 24.79 -12.04
N THR A 370 19.41 24.86 -12.86
CA THR A 370 19.54 24.03 -14.07
C THR A 370 19.79 22.55 -13.77
N ILE A 371 20.41 22.25 -12.63
CA ILE A 371 20.59 20.89 -12.12
C ILE A 371 19.22 20.39 -11.62
N SER A 372 18.51 21.17 -10.79
CA SER A 372 17.16 20.82 -10.31
C SER A 372 16.18 20.51 -11.46
N PHE A 373 16.14 21.33 -12.51
CA PHE A 373 15.33 21.08 -13.72
C PHE A 373 15.68 19.76 -14.42
N ARG A 374 16.99 19.49 -14.60
CA ARG A 374 17.47 18.25 -15.22
C ARG A 374 17.13 17.03 -14.37
N HIS A 375 17.24 17.13 -13.05
CA HIS A 375 16.91 16.07 -12.10
C HIS A 375 15.40 15.80 -12.10
N ALA A 376 14.54 16.81 -11.98
CA ALA A 376 13.09 16.67 -12.06
C ALA A 376 12.64 16.04 -13.38
N ARG A 377 13.23 16.45 -14.52
CA ARG A 377 12.94 15.87 -15.84
C ARG A 377 13.35 14.40 -15.96
N ARG A 378 14.45 13.99 -15.32
CA ARG A 378 14.91 12.61 -15.27
C ARG A 378 13.98 11.75 -14.40
N LYS A 379 13.66 12.21 -13.19
CA LYS A 379 12.71 11.55 -12.27
C LYS A 379 11.34 11.37 -12.91
N ARG A 380 10.78 12.41 -13.53
CA ARG A 380 9.51 12.34 -14.27
C ARG A 380 9.52 11.23 -15.33
N LYS A 381 10.60 11.11 -16.11
CA LYS A 381 10.71 10.05 -17.14
C LYS A 381 10.77 8.66 -16.51
N LEU A 382 11.49 8.49 -15.41
CA LEU A 382 11.56 7.23 -14.68
C LEU A 382 10.20 6.85 -14.09
N ILE A 383 9.49 7.80 -13.48
CA ILE A 383 8.14 7.62 -12.93
C ILE A 383 7.17 7.18 -14.02
N LEU A 384 7.13 7.88 -15.16
CA LEU A 384 6.26 7.50 -16.29
C LEU A 384 6.52 6.07 -16.77
N PHE A 385 7.78 5.64 -16.73
CA PHE A 385 8.17 4.30 -17.11
C PHE A 385 7.70 3.25 -16.08
N LEU A 386 8.03 3.44 -14.80
CA LEU A 386 7.66 2.52 -13.73
C LEU A 386 6.14 2.38 -13.57
N LEU A 387 5.41 3.50 -13.65
CA LEU A 387 3.94 3.48 -13.64
C LEU A 387 3.36 2.74 -14.83
N ALA A 388 3.92 2.91 -16.03
CA ALA A 388 3.42 2.19 -17.20
C ALA A 388 3.63 0.67 -17.07
N VAL A 389 4.75 0.24 -16.47
CA VAL A 389 4.99 -1.19 -16.16
C VAL A 389 3.96 -1.69 -15.15
N GLU A 390 3.68 -0.92 -14.10
CA GLU A 390 2.72 -1.32 -13.07
C GLU A 390 1.29 -1.38 -13.60
N ILE A 391 0.91 -0.42 -14.47
CA ILE A 391 -0.39 -0.42 -15.15
C ILE A 391 -0.52 -1.69 -16.00
N ASP A 392 0.44 -1.98 -16.89
CA ASP A 392 0.45 -3.19 -17.72
C ASP A 392 0.33 -4.47 -16.89
N ARG A 393 1.00 -4.50 -15.73
CA ARG A 393 0.93 -5.60 -14.77
C ARG A 393 -0.45 -5.73 -14.12
N PHE A 394 -1.05 -4.64 -13.64
CA PHE A 394 -2.38 -4.63 -13.04
C PHE A 394 -3.44 -5.03 -14.08
N SER A 395 -3.30 -4.57 -15.33
CA SER A 395 -4.14 -4.97 -16.45
C SER A 395 -4.05 -6.48 -16.71
N THR A 396 -2.83 -7.01 -16.73
CA THR A 396 -2.59 -8.45 -16.93
C THR A 396 -3.15 -9.28 -15.77
N TRP A 397 -3.03 -8.80 -14.53
CA TRP A 397 -3.55 -9.50 -13.35
C TRP A 397 -5.09 -9.51 -13.30
N HIS A 398 -5.73 -8.39 -13.67
CA HIS A 398 -7.18 -8.28 -13.73
C HIS A 398 -7.78 -9.13 -14.85
N ASN A 399 -7.14 -9.17 -16.02
CA ASN A 399 -7.65 -9.87 -17.19
C ASN A 399 -6.59 -10.80 -17.82
N PRO A 400 -6.25 -11.91 -17.15
CA PRO A 400 -5.23 -12.83 -17.66
C PRO A 400 -5.67 -13.56 -18.94
N LEU A 401 -6.98 -13.72 -19.15
CA LEU A 401 -7.56 -14.38 -20.32
C LEU A 401 -7.83 -13.44 -21.50
N GLY A 402 -7.63 -12.13 -21.33
CA GLY A 402 -7.85 -11.14 -22.39
C GLY A 402 -9.31 -10.99 -22.83
N LEU A 403 -10.27 -11.29 -21.94
CA LEU A 403 -11.71 -11.19 -22.24
C LEU A 403 -12.11 -9.74 -22.51
N VAL A 404 -12.96 -9.53 -23.52
CA VAL A 404 -13.41 -8.19 -23.94
C VAL A 404 -14.22 -7.49 -22.84
N GLU A 405 -14.99 -8.25 -22.05
CA GLU A 405 -15.81 -7.74 -20.94
C GLU A 405 -15.00 -7.08 -19.83
N ASN A 406 -13.76 -7.53 -19.62
CA ASN A 406 -12.87 -7.08 -18.54
C ASN A 406 -11.84 -6.03 -19.02
N GLN A 407 -11.94 -5.61 -20.28
CA GLN A 407 -11.16 -4.49 -20.81
C GLN A 407 -11.77 -3.17 -20.32
N LEU A 408 -10.92 -2.23 -19.89
CA LEU A 408 -11.42 -0.88 -19.63
C LEU A 408 -11.82 -0.25 -20.95
N SER A 409 -12.90 0.53 -20.93
CA SER A 409 -13.24 1.40 -22.05
C SER A 409 -12.07 2.35 -22.36
N ASP A 410 -11.82 2.60 -23.65
CA ASP A 410 -10.75 3.51 -24.12
C ASP A 410 -10.82 4.94 -23.56
N VAL A 411 -11.96 5.31 -22.98
CA VAL A 411 -12.19 6.57 -22.26
C VAL A 411 -11.10 6.86 -21.23
N HIS A 412 -10.46 5.83 -20.66
CA HIS A 412 -9.47 6.01 -19.62
C HIS A 412 -8.03 6.15 -20.16
N GLY A 413 -7.79 5.86 -21.45
CA GLY A 413 -6.48 6.04 -22.08
C GLY A 413 -5.44 4.97 -21.74
N GLU A 414 -5.89 3.77 -21.36
CA GLU A 414 -5.03 2.61 -21.06
C GLU A 414 -4.17 2.21 -22.27
N GLN A 415 -4.79 2.11 -23.46
CA GLN A 415 -4.08 1.79 -24.71
C GLN A 415 -2.91 2.75 -24.97
N THR A 416 -3.10 4.05 -24.74
CA THR A 416 -2.04 5.06 -24.91
C THR A 416 -0.83 4.81 -24.02
N VAL A 417 -1.05 4.28 -22.80
CA VAL A 417 0.04 3.92 -21.88
C VAL A 417 0.78 2.69 -22.40
N LEU A 418 0.03 1.67 -22.84
CA LEU A 418 0.57 0.40 -23.34
C LEU A 418 1.36 0.59 -24.65
N GLU A 419 0.87 1.40 -25.59
CA GLU A 419 1.62 1.77 -26.79
C GLU A 419 2.89 2.56 -26.45
N TRP A 420 2.80 3.46 -25.47
CA TRP A 420 3.95 4.26 -25.05
C TRP A 420 5.07 3.41 -24.47
N ILE A 421 4.75 2.40 -23.65
CA ILE A 421 5.75 1.52 -23.05
C ILE A 421 6.36 0.56 -24.06
N GLN A 422 5.57 0.01 -24.99
CA GLN A 422 6.09 -0.79 -26.10
C GLN A 422 7.14 -0.01 -26.91
N ASN A 423 6.86 1.26 -27.21
CA ASN A 423 7.81 2.15 -27.87
C ASN A 423 9.08 2.43 -27.04
N GLN A 424 9.01 2.38 -25.70
CA GLN A 424 10.22 2.50 -24.87
C GLN A 424 11.10 1.25 -24.95
N TYR A 425 10.51 0.06 -25.00
CA TYR A 425 11.25 -1.20 -25.10
C TYR A 425 12.03 -1.35 -26.41
N SER A 426 11.54 -0.78 -27.50
CA SER A 426 12.24 -0.77 -28.80
C SER A 426 13.53 0.07 -28.84
N ARG A 427 13.91 0.74 -27.73
CA ARG A 427 15.12 1.58 -27.67
C ARG A 427 16.40 0.78 -27.41
N LYS A 428 17.51 1.31 -27.92
CA LYS A 428 18.87 0.72 -27.82
C LYS A 428 19.34 0.54 -26.37
N GLU A 429 20.17 -0.48 -26.13
CA GLU A 429 20.73 -0.85 -24.82
C GLU A 429 21.46 0.29 -24.08
N LYS A 430 22.19 1.16 -24.81
CA LYS A 430 22.87 2.33 -24.21
C LYS A 430 21.90 3.27 -23.48
N HIS A 431 20.63 3.31 -23.89
CA HIS A 431 19.60 4.08 -23.22
C HIS A 431 19.24 3.48 -21.87
N TRP A 432 19.11 2.15 -21.81
CA TRP A 432 18.76 1.40 -20.61
C TRP A 432 19.81 1.54 -19.52
N LYS A 433 21.09 1.41 -19.88
CA LYS A 433 22.20 1.64 -18.92
C LYS A 433 22.12 3.02 -18.26
N LYS A 434 21.88 4.08 -19.05
CA LYS A 434 21.73 5.44 -18.50
C LYS A 434 20.51 5.57 -17.59
N ILE A 435 19.39 4.92 -17.88
CA ILE A 435 18.21 4.94 -17.01
C ILE A 435 18.53 4.26 -15.67
N ILE A 436 19.22 3.12 -15.69
CA ILE A 436 19.60 2.37 -14.49
C ILE A 436 20.58 3.16 -13.64
N GLN A 437 21.57 3.82 -14.25
CA GLN A 437 22.50 4.70 -13.54
C GLN A 437 21.76 5.88 -12.87
N ILE A 438 20.83 6.52 -13.58
CA ILE A 438 19.97 7.57 -13.00
C ILE A 438 19.13 7.01 -11.85
N CYS A 439 18.64 5.78 -11.98
CA CYS A 439 17.88 5.10 -10.93
C CYS A 439 18.75 4.90 -9.68
N TRP A 440 20.00 4.50 -9.86
CA TRP A 440 20.97 4.29 -8.78
C TRP A 440 21.32 5.59 -8.07
N ASP A 441 21.53 6.68 -8.84
CA ASP A 441 21.78 8.02 -8.31
C ASP A 441 20.60 8.53 -7.46
N ILE A 442 19.37 8.09 -7.76
CA ILE A 442 18.18 8.46 -6.98
C ILE A 442 18.04 7.56 -5.74
N SER A 443 18.08 6.24 -5.93
CA SER A 443 18.01 5.27 -4.84
C SER A 443 18.57 3.91 -5.26
N PRO A 444 19.58 3.40 -4.53
CA PRO A 444 20.07 2.04 -4.71
C PRO A 444 19.00 0.97 -4.46
N SER A 445 18.14 1.18 -3.46
CA SER A 445 17.06 0.24 -3.10
C SER A 445 16.06 0.05 -4.23
N LEU A 446 15.67 1.13 -4.91
CA LEU A 446 14.82 1.07 -6.10
C LEU A 446 15.48 0.27 -7.24
N THR A 447 16.78 0.48 -7.43
CA THR A 447 17.53 -0.09 -8.55
C THR A 447 17.67 -1.59 -8.44
N VAL A 448 17.83 -2.13 -7.22
CA VAL A 448 17.86 -3.58 -6.96
C VAL A 448 16.60 -4.28 -7.47
N PHE A 449 15.43 -3.67 -7.26
CA PHE A 449 14.16 -4.28 -7.67
C PHE A 449 13.75 -3.96 -9.12
N LEU A 450 14.49 -3.11 -9.82
CA LEU A 450 14.17 -2.70 -11.19
C LEU A 450 14.20 -3.87 -12.20
N PRO A 451 15.20 -4.79 -12.21
CA PRO A 451 15.24 -5.90 -13.16
C PRO A 451 14.04 -6.85 -13.06
N SER A 452 13.48 -7.02 -11.86
CA SER A 452 12.30 -7.88 -11.66
C SER A 452 11.06 -7.40 -12.41
N ARG A 453 10.99 -6.07 -12.68
CA ARG A 453 9.86 -5.39 -13.34
C ARG A 453 10.04 -5.25 -14.84
N LEU A 454 11.26 -5.43 -15.36
CA LEU A 454 11.57 -5.21 -16.77
C LEU A 454 11.37 -6.48 -17.60
N ARG A 455 10.88 -6.32 -18.84
CA ARG A 455 10.85 -7.39 -19.85
C ARG A 455 12.25 -7.75 -20.35
N ASN A 456 13.13 -6.77 -20.55
CA ASN A 456 14.52 -6.97 -20.98
C ASN A 456 15.47 -7.08 -19.78
N LYS A 457 15.51 -8.26 -19.16
CA LYS A 457 16.19 -8.49 -17.87
C LYS A 457 17.71 -8.45 -17.97
N GLU A 458 18.31 -8.95 -19.05
CA GLU A 458 19.76 -9.20 -19.11
C GLU A 458 20.62 -7.94 -19.06
N VAL A 459 20.24 -6.89 -19.79
CA VAL A 459 20.98 -5.61 -19.77
C VAL A 459 20.86 -4.96 -18.39
N ALA A 460 19.68 -5.08 -17.78
CA ALA A 460 19.41 -4.51 -16.48
C ALA A 460 20.16 -5.23 -15.36
N THR A 461 20.14 -6.57 -15.35
CA THR A 461 20.83 -7.37 -14.34
C THR A 461 22.34 -7.13 -14.37
N LYS A 462 22.97 -7.08 -15.55
CA LYS A 462 24.41 -6.83 -15.69
C LYS A 462 24.84 -5.45 -15.18
N GLU A 463 24.04 -4.42 -15.44
CA GLU A 463 24.38 -3.07 -14.97
C GLU A 463 24.16 -2.94 -13.46
N VAL A 464 23.09 -3.53 -12.91
CA VAL A 464 22.85 -3.57 -11.46
C VAL A 464 23.93 -4.38 -10.75
N GLU A 465 24.37 -5.52 -11.30
CA GLU A 465 25.51 -6.30 -10.81
C GLU A 465 26.77 -5.45 -10.68
N CYS A 466 27.12 -4.70 -11.73
CA CYS A 466 28.26 -3.78 -11.69
C CYS A 466 28.13 -2.73 -10.58
N LEU A 467 26.98 -2.08 -10.45
CA LEU A 467 26.75 -1.02 -9.46
C LEU A 467 26.76 -1.53 -8.02
N VAL A 468 26.19 -2.72 -7.78
CA VAL A 468 26.18 -3.38 -6.47
C VAL A 468 27.59 -3.81 -6.07
N GLN A 469 28.39 -4.35 -6.99
CA GLN A 469 29.78 -4.71 -6.74
C GLN A 469 30.67 -3.48 -6.43
N LEU A 470 30.34 -2.32 -6.98
CA LEU A 470 31.05 -1.06 -6.69
C LEU A 470 30.70 -0.51 -5.30
N ASN A 471 29.45 -0.63 -4.85
CA ASN A 471 28.98 -0.06 -3.59
C ASN A 471 28.03 -1.03 -2.83
N PRO A 472 28.55 -2.12 -2.24
CA PRO A 472 27.73 -3.14 -1.58
C PRO A 472 27.05 -2.65 -0.29
N ASP A 473 27.68 -1.73 0.45
CA ASP A 473 27.17 -1.25 1.75
C ASP A 473 25.80 -0.55 1.66
N LEU A 474 25.50 0.06 0.51
CA LEU A 474 24.25 0.79 0.30
C LEU A 474 23.02 -0.12 0.20
N VAL A 475 23.23 -1.41 -0.06
CA VAL A 475 22.16 -2.38 -0.35
C VAL A 475 22.18 -3.62 0.55
N ALA A 476 23.10 -3.70 1.51
CA ALA A 476 23.28 -4.87 2.39
C ALA A 476 22.04 -5.22 3.24
N HIS A 477 21.13 -4.25 3.47
CA HIS A 477 19.86 -4.45 4.17
C HIS A 477 18.79 -5.15 3.32
N ILE A 478 19.02 -5.35 2.02
CA ILE A 478 18.07 -5.95 1.08
C ILE A 478 18.54 -7.37 0.73
N PRO A 479 17.75 -8.41 1.03
CA PRO A 479 18.17 -9.79 0.76
C PRO A 479 18.25 -10.08 -0.75
N GLU A 480 17.36 -9.50 -1.57
CA GLU A 480 17.33 -9.70 -3.02
C GLU A 480 18.53 -9.07 -3.74
N ALA A 481 19.20 -8.09 -3.12
CA ALA A 481 20.41 -7.49 -3.68
C ALA A 481 21.58 -8.49 -3.73
N LEU A 482 21.52 -9.57 -2.94
CA LEU A 482 22.55 -10.59 -2.87
C LEU A 482 22.75 -11.32 -4.21
N ASP A 483 21.68 -11.48 -4.98
CA ASP A 483 21.71 -12.13 -6.30
C ASP A 483 22.63 -11.41 -7.30
N PHE A 484 22.85 -10.10 -7.09
CA PHE A 484 23.72 -9.28 -7.91
C PHE A 484 25.16 -9.22 -7.38
N LEU A 485 25.37 -9.44 -6.07
CA LEU A 485 26.72 -9.52 -5.51
C LEU A 485 27.34 -10.89 -5.75
N VAL A 486 26.58 -11.96 -5.53
CA VAL A 486 27.03 -13.36 -5.57
C VAL A 486 26.61 -14.01 -6.88
N THR A 487 27.39 -13.79 -7.93
CA THR A 487 27.30 -14.48 -9.22
C THR A 487 28.42 -15.51 -9.38
N ALA A 488 28.23 -16.55 -10.20
CA ALA A 488 29.28 -17.54 -10.45
C ALA A 488 30.59 -16.90 -10.94
N SER A 489 30.49 -15.82 -11.73
CA SER A 489 31.63 -15.01 -12.17
C SER A 489 32.30 -14.24 -11.04
N SER A 490 31.55 -13.72 -10.08
CA SER A 490 32.10 -13.00 -8.93
C SER A 490 32.89 -13.91 -8.00
N ILE A 491 32.39 -15.13 -7.78
CA ILE A 491 33.04 -16.14 -6.93
C ILE A 491 34.31 -16.65 -7.61
N ASN A 492 34.26 -16.95 -8.92
CA ASN A 492 35.45 -17.36 -9.67
C ASN A 492 36.56 -16.32 -9.66
N LYS A 493 36.22 -15.03 -9.54
CA LYS A 493 37.17 -13.92 -9.47
C LYS A 493 37.64 -13.60 -8.05
N ASP A 494 37.11 -14.28 -7.03
CA ASP A 494 37.33 -14.04 -5.61
C ASP A 494 37.37 -12.54 -5.24
N ILE A 495 36.27 -11.86 -5.58
CA ILE A 495 36.15 -10.41 -5.42
C ILE A 495 36.22 -10.03 -3.91
N PRO A 496 37.02 -9.02 -3.49
CA PRO A 496 37.19 -8.69 -2.07
C PRO A 496 35.88 -8.24 -1.40
N GLN A 497 34.93 -7.71 -2.17
CA GLN A 497 33.59 -7.31 -1.73
C GLN A 497 32.74 -8.47 -1.17
N LEU A 498 33.14 -9.73 -1.37
CA LEU A 498 32.47 -10.88 -0.75
C LEU A 498 32.61 -10.88 0.78
N SER A 499 33.50 -10.07 1.38
CA SER A 499 33.53 -9.86 2.83
C SER A 499 32.24 -9.26 3.40
N HIS A 500 31.52 -8.46 2.60
CA HIS A 500 30.27 -7.81 3.03
C HIS A 500 29.12 -8.81 3.22
N LEU A 501 29.26 -10.06 2.75
CA LEU A 501 28.32 -11.17 3.04
C LEU A 501 28.12 -11.39 4.55
N LEU A 502 29.17 -11.16 5.34
CA LEU A 502 29.11 -11.34 6.79
C LEU A 502 28.17 -10.34 7.48
N HIS A 503 27.79 -9.25 6.84
CA HIS A 503 26.86 -8.27 7.42
C HIS A 503 25.53 -8.20 6.66
N TRP A 504 25.36 -9.04 5.64
CA TRP A 504 24.17 -9.05 4.79
C TRP A 504 22.94 -9.62 5.51
N LYS A 505 21.76 -9.05 5.22
CA LYS A 505 20.49 -9.58 5.71
C LYS A 505 20.29 -11.04 5.27
N HIS A 506 19.65 -11.86 6.12
CA HIS A 506 19.41 -13.28 5.83
C HIS A 506 18.49 -13.47 4.61
N VAL A 507 18.80 -14.49 3.79
CA VAL A 507 17.99 -14.94 2.65
C VAL A 507 17.16 -16.17 3.00
N SER A 508 16.27 -16.57 2.09
CA SER A 508 15.46 -17.79 2.23
C SER A 508 16.32 -19.06 2.31
N PRO A 509 15.85 -20.13 2.98
CA PRO A 509 16.58 -21.40 3.07
C PRO A 509 16.93 -21.96 1.69
N VAL A 510 16.00 -21.88 0.73
CA VAL A 510 16.20 -22.33 -0.66
C VAL A 510 17.37 -21.60 -1.32
N LYS A 511 17.46 -20.27 -1.12
CA LYS A 511 18.57 -19.49 -1.67
C LYS A 511 19.88 -19.83 -0.98
N ALA A 512 19.88 -19.98 0.34
CA ALA A 512 21.07 -20.40 1.08
C ALA A 512 21.59 -21.78 0.59
N LEU A 513 20.68 -22.75 0.40
CA LEU A 513 21.02 -24.07 -0.13
C LEU A 513 21.54 -24.04 -1.56
N SER A 514 21.12 -23.06 -2.37
CA SER A 514 21.61 -22.92 -3.74
C SER A 514 23.13 -22.72 -3.80
N TYR A 515 23.76 -22.13 -2.78
CA TYR A 515 25.22 -21.95 -2.73
C TYR A 515 26.01 -23.27 -2.57
N PHE A 516 25.36 -24.32 -2.08
CA PHE A 516 25.93 -25.68 -2.05
C PHE A 516 25.60 -26.49 -3.31
N SER A 517 24.90 -25.91 -4.28
CA SER A 517 24.60 -26.55 -5.56
C SER A 517 25.74 -26.36 -6.56
N ARG A 518 25.72 -27.13 -7.65
CA ARG A 518 26.71 -27.01 -8.75
C ARG A 518 26.66 -25.68 -9.51
N GLN A 519 25.63 -24.86 -9.28
CA GLN A 519 25.46 -23.58 -9.96
C GLN A 519 26.51 -22.55 -9.51
N TYR A 520 27.04 -22.70 -8.31
CA TYR A 520 28.01 -21.79 -7.73
C TYR A 520 29.33 -22.52 -7.47
N PRO A 521 30.48 -21.89 -7.79
CA PRO A 521 31.77 -22.38 -7.32
C PRO A 521 31.81 -22.39 -5.79
N GLN A 522 32.53 -23.35 -5.22
CA GLN A 522 32.68 -23.48 -3.77
C GLN A 522 33.54 -22.34 -3.23
N HIS A 523 33.07 -21.68 -2.17
CA HIS A 523 33.79 -20.59 -1.50
C HIS A 523 33.46 -20.58 -0.01
N GLN A 524 34.45 -20.30 0.83
CA GLN A 524 34.30 -20.34 2.28
C GLN A 524 33.29 -19.30 2.79
N LYS A 525 33.36 -18.05 2.29
CA LYS A 525 32.49 -16.96 2.78
C LYS A 525 31.03 -17.18 2.41
N THR A 526 30.75 -17.76 1.24
CA THR A 526 29.37 -18.07 0.83
C THR A 526 28.80 -19.25 1.64
N ALA A 527 29.64 -20.24 1.99
CA ALA A 527 29.25 -21.35 2.85
C ALA A 527 28.95 -20.89 4.29
N GLU A 528 29.82 -20.07 4.89
CA GLU A 528 29.61 -19.47 6.22
C GLU A 528 28.31 -18.65 6.28
N TYR A 529 28.07 -17.82 5.26
CA TYR A 529 26.84 -17.05 5.13
C TYR A 529 25.60 -17.94 4.99
N ALA A 530 25.67 -18.99 4.16
CA ALA A 530 24.56 -19.92 3.96
C ALA A 530 24.19 -20.64 5.26
N VAL A 531 25.19 -21.12 6.01
CA VAL A 531 24.97 -21.76 7.32
C VAL A 531 24.40 -20.77 8.33
N ARG A 532 24.87 -19.51 8.34
CA ARG A 532 24.26 -18.46 9.18
C ARG A 532 22.78 -18.27 8.85
N CYS A 533 22.42 -18.21 7.57
CA CYS A 533 21.03 -18.07 7.16
C CYS A 533 20.20 -19.25 7.63
N LEU A 534 20.66 -20.49 7.43
CA LEU A 534 19.93 -21.68 7.88
C LEU A 534 19.76 -21.74 9.40
N ASN A 535 20.78 -21.35 10.16
CA ASN A 535 20.73 -21.27 11.63
C ASN A 535 19.75 -20.21 12.19
N SER A 536 19.32 -19.25 11.36
CA SER A 536 18.40 -18.19 11.77
C SER A 536 16.93 -18.59 11.72
N TYR A 537 16.59 -19.69 11.03
CA TYR A 537 15.23 -20.21 10.91
C TYR A 537 14.94 -21.24 12.01
N PRO A 538 13.65 -21.40 12.41
CA PRO A 538 13.26 -22.46 13.33
C PRO A 538 13.50 -23.84 12.71
N PRO A 539 13.76 -24.89 13.54
CA PRO A 539 13.98 -26.24 13.05
C PRO A 539 12.87 -26.74 12.13
N ASP A 540 11.61 -26.41 12.42
CA ASP A 540 10.43 -26.89 11.69
C ASP A 540 10.41 -26.41 10.23
N ALA A 541 10.77 -25.14 10.00
CA ALA A 541 10.94 -24.60 8.65
C ALA A 541 12.06 -25.29 7.86
N VAL A 542 13.07 -25.82 8.55
CA VAL A 542 14.20 -26.53 7.95
C VAL A 542 13.90 -28.02 7.73
N LEU A 543 12.99 -28.62 8.52
CA LEU A 543 12.59 -30.03 8.39
C LEU A 543 12.18 -30.38 6.95
N PHE A 544 11.41 -29.49 6.32
CA PHE A 544 10.98 -29.65 4.92
C PHE A 544 12.14 -29.79 3.93
N TYR A 545 13.30 -29.22 4.26
CA TYR A 545 14.50 -29.20 3.41
C TYR A 545 15.54 -30.27 3.75
N ILE A 546 15.26 -31.19 4.68
CA ILE A 546 16.17 -32.29 5.06
C ILE A 546 16.68 -33.10 3.85
N PRO A 547 15.83 -33.54 2.90
CA PRO A 547 16.32 -34.28 1.74
C PRO A 547 17.32 -33.47 0.91
N GLN A 548 17.09 -32.17 0.74
CA GLN A 548 17.94 -31.27 -0.02
C GLN A 548 19.25 -30.97 0.73
N LEU A 549 19.20 -30.87 2.06
CA LEU A 549 20.38 -30.73 2.92
C LEU A 549 21.33 -31.93 2.77
N VAL A 550 20.80 -33.15 2.86
CA VAL A 550 21.60 -34.38 2.71
C VAL A 550 22.24 -34.46 1.32
N GLN A 551 21.51 -34.06 0.27
CA GLN A 551 22.10 -34.00 -1.08
C GLN A 551 23.15 -32.88 -1.24
N ALA A 552 22.99 -31.76 -0.53
CA ALA A 552 23.95 -30.66 -0.56
C ALA A 552 25.30 -31.03 0.10
N ILE A 553 25.31 -31.96 1.07
CA ILE A 553 26.55 -32.50 1.67
C ILE A 553 27.47 -33.10 0.61
N ARG A 554 26.93 -33.66 -0.49
CA ARG A 554 27.74 -34.20 -1.60
C ARG A 554 28.73 -33.17 -2.16
N ASN A 555 28.36 -31.89 -2.12
CA ASN A 555 29.17 -30.79 -2.63
C ASN A 555 29.79 -29.95 -1.50
N ASP A 556 29.76 -30.40 -0.24
CA ASP A 556 30.35 -29.69 0.89
C ASP A 556 31.75 -30.25 1.21
N LYS A 557 32.80 -29.60 0.69
CA LYS A 557 34.20 -30.00 0.96
C LYS A 557 34.76 -29.42 2.25
N GLU A 558 34.27 -28.26 2.66
CA GLU A 558 34.76 -27.52 3.83
C GLU A 558 34.02 -27.92 5.12
N SER A 559 33.15 -28.93 5.07
CA SER A 559 32.41 -29.50 6.21
C SER A 559 31.50 -28.55 7.00
N HIS A 560 31.20 -27.36 6.46
CA HIS A 560 30.37 -26.35 7.13
C HIS A 560 28.91 -26.83 7.27
N LEU A 561 28.39 -27.49 6.23
CA LEU A 561 27.04 -28.04 6.24
C LEU A 561 26.94 -29.29 7.13
N GLN A 562 28.02 -30.07 7.20
CA GLN A 562 28.11 -31.23 8.11
C GLN A 562 28.01 -30.78 9.58
N GLU A 563 28.72 -29.72 9.97
CA GLU A 563 28.64 -29.13 11.31
C GLU A 563 27.26 -28.53 11.60
N TYR A 564 26.66 -27.87 10.60
CA TYR A 564 25.29 -27.36 10.71
C TYR A 564 24.28 -28.49 10.98
N VAL A 565 24.36 -29.60 10.24
CA VAL A 565 23.46 -30.76 10.42
C VAL A 565 23.60 -31.38 11.81
N LYS A 566 24.83 -31.49 12.33
CA LYS A 566 25.07 -31.92 13.72
C LYS A 566 24.45 -30.95 14.73
N THR A 567 24.55 -29.66 14.47
CA THR A 567 23.95 -28.61 15.33
C THR A 567 22.41 -28.66 15.28
N LEU A 568 21.82 -28.87 14.10
CA LEU A 568 20.38 -29.01 13.91
C LEU A 568 19.83 -30.23 14.66
N ALA A 569 20.51 -31.38 14.56
CA ALA A 569 20.14 -32.60 15.27
C ALA A 569 20.19 -32.44 16.80
N ARG A 570 21.12 -31.62 17.33
CA ARG A 570 21.16 -31.30 18.77
C ARG A 570 20.04 -30.35 19.22
N ARG A 571 19.48 -29.54 18.32
CA ARG A 571 18.43 -28.56 18.64
C ARG A 571 17.03 -29.17 18.61
N SER A 572 16.79 -30.15 17.74
CA SER A 572 15.48 -30.79 17.59
C SER A 572 15.65 -32.31 17.42
N GLN A 573 15.06 -33.06 18.35
CA GLN A 573 15.03 -34.52 18.29
C GLN A 573 14.29 -35.02 17.05
N LEU A 574 13.17 -34.39 16.70
CA LEU A 574 12.42 -34.72 15.48
C LEU A 574 13.29 -34.51 14.23
N ALA A 575 14.03 -33.40 14.17
CA ALA A 575 14.98 -33.16 13.08
C ALA A 575 16.08 -34.22 13.04
N ALA A 576 16.60 -34.64 14.20
CA ALA A 576 17.61 -35.68 14.29
C ALA A 576 17.10 -37.02 13.74
N HIS A 577 15.90 -37.45 14.12
CA HIS A 577 15.33 -38.72 13.66
C HIS A 577 15.07 -38.69 12.14
N GLN A 578 14.50 -37.60 11.62
CA GLN A 578 14.25 -37.43 10.18
C GLN A 578 15.56 -37.36 9.37
N LEU A 579 16.61 -36.73 9.92
CA LEU A 579 17.95 -36.74 9.33
C LEU A 579 18.52 -38.15 9.26
N ILE A 580 18.45 -38.92 10.35
CA ILE A 580 18.95 -40.30 10.39
C ILE A 580 18.20 -41.16 9.37
N TRP A 581 16.87 -41.09 9.31
CA TRP A 581 16.09 -41.79 8.27
C TRP A 581 16.54 -41.41 6.86
N ASN A 582 16.70 -40.12 6.59
CA ASN A 582 17.11 -39.68 5.27
C ASN A 582 18.54 -40.14 4.92
N MET A 583 19.46 -40.13 5.88
CA MET A 583 20.84 -40.57 5.72
C MET A 583 20.93 -42.09 5.52
N ASP A 584 20.17 -42.87 6.30
CA ASP A 584 20.13 -44.32 6.21
C ASP A 584 19.58 -44.82 4.88
N VAL A 585 18.65 -44.07 4.29
CA VAL A 585 18.15 -44.34 2.95
C VAL A 585 19.17 -43.95 1.88
N ASN A 586 19.86 -42.80 2.03
CA ASN A 586 20.78 -42.29 1.02
C ASN A 586 22.19 -42.89 1.06
N LYS A 587 22.56 -43.64 2.11
CA LYS A 587 23.87 -44.33 2.17
C LYS A 587 24.00 -45.45 1.13
N PHE A 588 22.87 -46.00 0.67
CA PHE A 588 22.84 -47.05 -0.35
C PHE A 588 22.12 -46.59 -1.62
N LYS A 589 22.60 -47.05 -2.79
CA LYS A 589 22.01 -46.74 -4.09
C LYS A 589 20.92 -47.74 -4.52
N ASP A 590 20.95 -48.94 -3.95
CA ASP A 590 20.03 -50.03 -4.28
C ASP A 590 18.96 -50.17 -3.19
N LYS A 591 17.77 -50.67 -3.58
CA LYS A 591 16.66 -50.93 -2.64
C LYS A 591 16.99 -52.01 -1.61
N GLU A 592 17.91 -52.93 -1.93
CA GLU A 592 18.31 -54.03 -1.06
C GLU A 592 19.50 -53.66 -0.13
N GLY A 593 19.96 -52.40 -0.13
CA GLY A 593 21.01 -51.93 0.78
C GLY A 593 22.42 -52.50 0.52
N ARG A 594 22.69 -53.00 -0.70
CA ARG A 594 23.94 -53.71 -1.01
C ARG A 594 25.02 -52.82 -1.62
N ARG A 595 24.65 -51.88 -2.49
CA ARG A 595 25.60 -50.93 -3.12
C ARG A 595 25.70 -49.64 -2.32
N ARG A 596 26.84 -49.44 -1.67
CA ARG A 596 27.19 -48.21 -0.96
C ARG A 596 27.37 -47.05 -1.95
N ASP A 597 26.93 -45.85 -1.58
CA ASP A 597 27.27 -44.65 -2.35
C ASP A 597 28.77 -44.32 -2.14
N PRO A 598 29.60 -44.33 -3.19
CA PRO A 598 31.05 -44.14 -3.07
C PRO A 598 31.46 -42.74 -2.60
N VAL A 599 30.54 -41.76 -2.63
CA VAL A 599 30.82 -40.38 -2.20
C VAL A 599 30.20 -40.09 -0.84
N LEU A 600 28.98 -40.57 -0.60
CA LEU A 600 28.20 -40.20 0.59
C LEU A 600 28.32 -41.18 1.75
N TYR A 601 28.61 -42.47 1.51
CA TYR A 601 28.49 -43.50 2.54
C TYR A 601 29.29 -43.17 3.81
N ASP A 602 30.61 -42.96 3.69
CA ASP A 602 31.48 -42.72 4.85
C ASP A 602 31.16 -41.39 5.56
N ILE A 603 30.76 -40.37 4.80
CA ILE A 603 30.41 -39.05 5.35
C ILE A 603 29.11 -39.14 6.16
N LEU A 604 28.07 -39.76 5.58
CA LEU A 604 26.78 -39.88 6.24
C LEU A 604 26.87 -40.80 7.46
N ASP A 605 27.59 -41.92 7.37
CA ASP A 605 27.79 -42.85 8.48
C ASP A 605 28.52 -42.19 9.66
N GLY A 606 29.54 -41.36 9.37
CA GLY A 606 30.24 -40.55 10.37
C GLY A 606 29.35 -39.47 11.01
N ILE A 607 28.44 -38.86 10.24
CA ILE A 607 27.47 -37.88 10.79
C ILE A 607 26.44 -38.57 11.68
N VAL A 608 25.86 -39.69 11.24
CA VAL A 608 24.88 -40.47 12.01
C VAL A 608 25.49 -40.93 13.33
N SER A 609 26.71 -41.48 13.31
CA SER A 609 27.43 -41.90 14.51
C SER A 609 27.63 -40.72 15.48
N SER A 610 28.05 -39.56 14.96
CA SER A 610 28.24 -38.34 15.75
C SER A 610 26.94 -37.78 16.34
N ILE A 611 25.80 -38.00 15.68
CA ILE A 611 24.47 -37.61 16.19
C ILE A 611 24.06 -38.55 17.34
N ILE A 612 24.19 -39.87 17.14
CA ILE A 612 23.82 -40.88 18.15
C ILE A 612 24.69 -40.77 19.41
N GLU A 613 25.99 -40.49 19.24
CA GLU A 613 26.90 -40.22 20.36
C GLU A 613 26.51 -38.95 21.13
N GLY A 614 25.92 -37.96 20.44
CA GLY A 614 25.49 -36.69 21.03
C GLY A 614 24.13 -36.72 21.72
N PHE A 615 23.38 -37.82 21.65
CA PHE A 615 22.08 -37.96 22.31
C PHE A 615 22.19 -38.08 23.82
N SER A 616 21.21 -37.51 24.54
CA SER A 616 21.00 -37.81 25.95
C SER A 616 20.48 -39.24 26.12
N ASP A 617 20.51 -39.78 27.34
CA ASP A 617 20.03 -41.15 27.60
C ASP A 617 18.53 -41.30 27.25
N ALA A 618 17.72 -40.27 27.54
CA ALA A 618 16.30 -40.25 27.20
C ALA A 618 16.06 -40.19 25.68
N ASP A 619 16.83 -39.36 24.95
CA ASP A 619 16.70 -39.26 23.50
C ASP A 619 17.13 -40.56 22.81
N ARG A 620 18.18 -41.20 23.32
CA ARG A 620 18.67 -42.48 22.81
C ARG A 620 17.66 -43.61 23.05
N GLU A 621 17.00 -43.62 24.20
CA GLU A 621 15.93 -44.58 24.47
C GLU A 621 14.76 -44.40 23.49
N CYS A 622 14.30 -43.15 23.32
CA CYS A 622 13.24 -42.82 22.36
C CYS A 622 13.60 -43.23 20.92
N TYR A 623 14.81 -42.89 20.47
CA TYR A 623 15.36 -43.31 19.18
C TYR A 623 15.33 -44.84 19.01
N THR A 624 15.83 -45.57 20.02
CA THR A 624 15.94 -47.03 19.96
C THR A 624 14.56 -47.68 19.90
N GLN A 625 13.60 -47.18 20.69
CA GLN A 625 12.23 -47.67 20.69
C GLN A 625 11.52 -47.40 19.36
N GLU A 626 11.65 -46.18 18.82
CA GLU A 626 11.02 -45.79 17.56
C GLU A 626 11.56 -46.61 16.38
N PHE A 627 12.88 -46.70 16.23
CA PHE A 627 13.49 -47.43 15.12
C PHE A 627 13.23 -48.93 15.19
N ALA A 628 13.30 -49.54 16.38
CA ALA A 628 12.95 -50.96 16.56
C ALA A 628 11.49 -51.23 16.19
N PHE A 629 10.58 -50.31 16.52
CA PHE A 629 9.17 -50.41 16.15
C PHE A 629 8.97 -50.32 14.63
N VAL A 630 9.59 -49.35 13.96
CA VAL A 630 9.49 -49.19 12.49
C VAL A 630 10.12 -50.38 11.76
N GLU A 631 11.26 -50.89 12.22
CA GLU A 631 11.88 -52.10 11.66
C GLU A 631 10.97 -53.33 11.83
N ALA A 632 10.32 -53.50 12.98
CA ALA A 632 9.38 -54.59 13.20
C ALA A 632 8.20 -54.54 12.20
N ILE A 633 7.63 -53.35 11.97
CA ILE A 633 6.56 -53.15 10.97
C ILE A 633 7.07 -53.44 9.55
N THR A 634 8.26 -52.93 9.22
CA THR A 634 8.85 -53.10 7.89
C THR A 634 9.14 -54.58 7.61
N SER A 635 9.64 -55.33 8.59
CA SER A 635 9.85 -56.78 8.49
C SER A 635 8.55 -57.56 8.27
N ILE A 636 7.45 -57.15 8.91
CA ILE A 636 6.13 -57.74 8.67
C ILE A 636 5.69 -57.46 7.23
N SER A 637 5.84 -56.23 6.75
CA SER A 637 5.51 -55.84 5.37
C SER A 637 6.33 -56.63 4.33
N GLU A 638 7.63 -56.80 4.55
CA GLU A 638 8.51 -57.61 3.70
C GLU A 638 8.12 -59.10 3.65
N LYS A 639 7.57 -59.63 4.74
CA LYS A 639 7.05 -61.01 4.75
C LYS A 639 5.74 -61.10 3.95
N ILE A 640 4.86 -60.11 4.08
CA ILE A 640 3.55 -60.09 3.40
C ILE A 640 3.70 -59.90 1.89
N THR A 641 4.62 -59.05 1.43
CA THR A 641 4.86 -58.78 -0.01
C THR A 641 5.34 -59.99 -0.81
N LYS A 642 5.79 -61.06 -0.15
CA LYS A 642 6.18 -62.33 -0.79
C LYS A 642 4.98 -63.22 -1.12
N PHE A 643 3.79 -62.92 -0.60
CA PHE A 643 2.56 -63.65 -0.91
C PHE A 643 1.83 -62.97 -2.07
N PRO A 644 1.40 -63.72 -3.10
CA PRO A 644 0.62 -63.16 -4.21
C PRO A 644 -0.75 -62.66 -3.72
N LYS A 645 -1.30 -61.67 -4.44
CA LYS A 645 -2.60 -61.03 -4.14
C LYS A 645 -3.77 -62.00 -4.07
#